data_AF-A0A073J0T4-F1
#
_entry.id   AF-A0A073J0T4-F1
#
_cell.length_a   1.000
_cell.length_b   1.000
_cell.length_c   1.000
_cell.angle_alpha   90.00
_cell.angle_beta   90.00
_cell.angle_gamma   90.00
#
_symmetry.space_group_name_H-M   'P 1'
#
loop_
_entity.id
_entity.type
_entity.pdbx_description
1 polymer ?
#
loop_
_entity_poly.entity_id
_entity_poly.type
_entity_poly.pdbx_seq_one_letter_code
_entity_poly.pdbx_strand_id
1 'polypeptide(L)'
;MRDLSEVEAISTFPTSIGQKRCWFMEQIHPGNRGLNLAVRWELRGPATSEMVQSAFDRIISRHEILRTRFVELDGEPVQEVVDHVDFKLDLVDVRTLDQKSCADRINAIAIEHAEQPFDLGTACLLRVVMIRKSMDRAELLIAVHNAVFDGYSIGVLGHELGQILDATIRGVEPELPELCLQYGDYAQWLQDYENSGALVEEETYWTETLRGAPYFELPADRPRTAGEVKTAACIRALPADFEDRLAVAAKSLGTSVFALGTAAFSAALGLYSGTRDLSFAVQVAGRMDVDLEPLIGIFTNPLVLRFDVDETATLGRHAEATRDIVNGALAHQMLPFDKLVQVINPVRDPLRIPLVSIMFNLQKAFLKEGSYGDIELVSVPSHSPATLYDLSVNIVGRNAGWRLMIDYNSNLFDAASIEVFSNLLVDVFARITDAPDTRLSDIPTRGAAVLLSSDHRVLEPEPVASVATKSAVAFDGYEDLRALWAELLVLPPDQITADGNFFDLGGHSVLALRMLARVDQIFGTRPSLYAFLNTPTLRGLGELLQPEKKATQSKRTKPLAPSGIWDLIELRAGSDLAPVLLTVNQPFMYHALAREMGVDCTVANLGVPDKAALSKLRESGFDPSIAAATQMVLDRYGDRPLLLCGLCVDGRVALRLAQTLQAGGSQVASVAMIDTWAPGAVKAFSGMALMRDRWRIRLRRLRYYLGLRARGDIMWRDVFSQNSFVAGVLRKLGLLAKRGEIEMLVDATVDCLVSQTRRYSFKPYDGEVALFVTSSQGLVPRDGVLGWSGKLPRDVAVYPVNGWHGDALTRSGFDRVFGVLEEKVKRLSAQRSR
;
A
#
# COMPACT_ATOMS: atom_id res chain seq x y z
N MET A 1 -26.01 23.27 13.38
CA MET A 1 -25.56 22.42 12.27
C MET A 1 -24.08 22.69 12.08
N ARG A 2 -23.22 21.79 12.58
CA ARG A 2 -21.79 21.83 12.25
C ARG A 2 -21.64 21.24 10.86
N ASP A 3 -20.89 21.93 10.02
CA ASP A 3 -20.53 21.48 8.68
C ASP A 3 -19.74 20.17 8.80
N LEU A 4 -20.18 19.10 8.14
CA LEU A 4 -19.59 17.75 8.21
C LEU A 4 -18.38 17.59 7.27
N SER A 5 -17.80 18.70 6.80
CA SER A 5 -16.90 18.75 5.64
C SER A 5 -15.40 18.75 5.95
N GLU A 6 -14.97 18.85 7.21
CA GLU A 6 -13.53 18.75 7.55
C GLU A 6 -13.31 17.85 8.77
N VAL A 7 -13.41 16.52 8.55
CA VAL A 7 -12.80 15.56 9.48
C VAL A 7 -11.30 15.57 9.20
N GLU A 8 -10.52 16.05 10.18
CA GLU A 8 -9.07 16.20 10.08
C GLU A 8 -8.39 14.82 10.02
N ALA A 9 -7.48 14.65 9.05
CA ALA A 9 -6.65 13.45 8.95
C ALA A 9 -5.56 13.51 10.03
N ILE A 10 -5.41 12.44 10.80
CA ILE A 10 -4.40 12.36 11.87
C ILE A 10 -3.09 11.72 11.40
N SER A 11 -3.13 10.97 10.29
CA SER A 11 -1.94 10.35 9.71
C SER A 11 -2.19 10.02 8.24
N THR A 12 -1.09 9.97 7.48
CA THR A 12 -1.10 9.73 6.05
C THR A 12 -0.08 8.67 5.68
N PHE A 13 -0.50 7.64 4.95
CA PHE A 13 0.36 6.52 4.55
C PHE A 13 0.30 6.29 3.03
N PRO A 14 1.37 5.77 2.40
CA PRO A 14 1.27 5.29 1.03
C PRO A 14 0.25 4.16 0.96
N THR A 15 -0.44 4.02 -0.17
CA THR A 15 -1.25 2.83 -0.44
C THR A 15 -0.35 1.63 -0.75
N SER A 16 -0.71 0.48 -0.18
CA SER A 16 -0.18 -0.81 -0.63
C SER A 16 -0.55 -1.05 -2.10
N ILE A 17 0.23 -1.89 -2.80
CA ILE A 17 -0.03 -2.15 -4.22
C ILE A 17 -1.40 -2.80 -4.47
N GLY A 18 -1.90 -3.63 -3.54
CA GLY A 18 -3.26 -4.17 -3.58
C GLY A 18 -4.33 -3.09 -3.48
N GLN A 19 -4.14 -2.09 -2.59
CA GLN A 19 -5.03 -0.93 -2.51
C GLN A 19 -4.99 -0.08 -3.78
N LYS A 20 -3.80 0.13 -4.36
CA LYS A 20 -3.66 0.83 -5.64
C LYS A 20 -4.48 0.16 -6.74
N ARG A 21 -4.49 -1.18 -6.79
CA ARG A 21 -5.32 -1.94 -7.72
C ARG A 21 -6.81 -1.71 -7.48
N CYS A 22 -7.27 -1.80 -6.23
CA CYS A 22 -8.68 -1.52 -5.89
C CYS A 22 -9.08 -0.10 -6.28
N TRP A 23 -8.27 0.89 -5.92
CA TRP A 23 -8.52 2.28 -6.30
C TRP A 23 -8.51 2.47 -7.82
N PHE A 24 -7.57 1.84 -8.53
CA PHE A 24 -7.49 1.88 -9.99
C PHE A 24 -8.76 1.30 -10.66
N MET A 25 -9.24 0.15 -10.19
CA MET A 25 -10.46 -0.45 -10.71
C MET A 25 -11.69 0.45 -10.48
N GLU A 26 -11.72 1.15 -9.34
CA GLU A 26 -12.75 2.14 -9.04
C GLU A 26 -12.68 3.37 -9.96
N GLN A 27 -11.48 3.82 -10.35
CA GLN A 27 -11.34 4.92 -11.33
C GLN A 27 -11.78 4.53 -12.74
N ILE A 28 -11.68 3.25 -13.11
CA ILE A 28 -12.17 2.74 -14.40
C ILE A 28 -13.69 2.61 -14.38
N HIS A 29 -14.24 2.01 -13.32
CA HIS A 29 -15.66 1.77 -13.16
C HIS A 29 -16.12 2.26 -11.78
N PRO A 30 -16.47 3.55 -11.62
CA PRO A 30 -16.94 4.07 -10.35
C PRO A 30 -18.18 3.31 -9.85
N GLY A 31 -18.17 2.95 -8.57
CA GLY A 31 -19.18 2.11 -7.92
C GLY A 31 -19.05 0.62 -8.26
N ASN A 32 -17.84 0.11 -8.51
CA ASN A 32 -17.65 -1.29 -8.89
C ASN A 32 -18.00 -2.24 -7.74
N ARG A 33 -19.19 -2.84 -7.83
CA ARG A 33 -19.74 -3.76 -6.82
C ARG A 33 -18.89 -5.02 -6.63
N GLY A 34 -18.06 -5.40 -7.61
CA GLY A 34 -17.14 -6.53 -7.49
C GLY A 34 -16.04 -6.34 -6.45
N LEU A 35 -15.89 -5.11 -5.92
CA LEU A 35 -14.97 -4.78 -4.83
C LEU A 35 -15.65 -4.74 -3.46
N ASN A 36 -16.95 -5.03 -3.39
CA ASN A 36 -17.66 -5.16 -2.13
C ASN A 36 -17.54 -6.60 -1.62
N LEU A 37 -17.09 -6.74 -0.38
CA LEU A 37 -17.17 -7.99 0.37
C LEU A 37 -18.44 -7.97 1.22
N ALA A 38 -19.31 -8.96 1.03
CA ALA A 38 -20.54 -9.11 1.78
C ALA A 38 -20.47 -10.32 2.71
N VAL A 39 -20.60 -10.07 4.01
CA VAL A 39 -20.53 -11.06 5.08
C VAL A 39 -21.88 -11.13 5.78
N ARG A 40 -22.35 -12.34 6.08
CA ARG A 40 -23.60 -12.58 6.79
C ARG A 40 -23.37 -13.52 7.97
N TRP A 41 -23.73 -13.05 9.16
CA TRP A 41 -23.65 -13.85 10.39
C TRP A 41 -25.00 -13.93 11.08
N GLU A 42 -25.33 -15.09 11.62
CA GLU A 42 -26.38 -15.20 12.62
C GLU A 42 -25.75 -15.00 14.00
N LEU A 43 -26.19 -13.94 14.69
CA LEU A 43 -25.85 -13.64 16.06
C LEU A 43 -26.89 -14.29 16.98
N ARG A 44 -26.43 -15.13 17.90
CA ARG A 44 -27.27 -15.80 18.90
C ARG A 44 -26.81 -15.43 20.30
N GLY A 45 -27.74 -15.16 21.19
CA GLY A 45 -27.47 -14.72 22.56
C GLY A 45 -28.03 -13.32 22.85
N PRO A 46 -27.89 -12.83 24.09
CA PRO A 46 -28.57 -11.63 24.59
C PRO A 46 -27.87 -10.32 24.19
N ALA A 47 -27.56 -10.14 22.91
CA ALA A 47 -26.92 -8.93 22.38
C ALA A 47 -27.96 -7.90 21.91
N THR A 48 -27.95 -6.71 22.51
CA THR A 48 -28.80 -5.58 22.05
C THR A 48 -28.14 -4.80 20.92
N SER A 49 -28.93 -3.97 20.22
CA SER A 49 -28.41 -3.06 19.18
C SER A 49 -27.35 -2.10 19.71
N GLU A 50 -27.51 -1.63 20.93
CA GLU A 50 -26.58 -0.68 21.57
C GLU A 50 -25.23 -1.35 21.85
N MET A 51 -25.25 -2.62 22.25
CA MET A 51 -24.04 -3.42 22.45
C MET A 51 -23.32 -3.66 21.13
N VAL A 52 -24.06 -4.00 20.06
CA VAL A 52 -23.48 -4.21 18.73
C VAL A 52 -22.91 -2.91 18.17
N GLN A 53 -23.63 -1.79 18.26
CA GLN A 53 -23.15 -0.46 17.87
C GLN A 53 -21.84 -0.13 18.60
N SER A 54 -21.83 -0.22 19.93
CA SER A 54 -20.64 0.09 20.72
C SER A 54 -19.46 -0.84 20.43
N ALA A 55 -19.72 -2.11 20.10
CA ALA A 55 -18.67 -3.05 19.71
C ALA A 55 -18.02 -2.65 18.39
N PHE A 56 -18.80 -2.27 17.37
CA PHE A 56 -18.26 -1.76 16.11
C PHE A 56 -17.54 -0.43 16.30
N ASP A 57 -18.05 0.49 17.11
CA ASP A 57 -17.35 1.76 17.43
C ASP A 57 -15.94 1.49 18.00
N ARG A 58 -15.82 0.52 18.91
CA ARG A 58 -14.53 0.10 19.49
C ARG A 58 -13.61 -0.52 18.44
N ILE A 59 -14.12 -1.42 17.59
CA ILE A 59 -13.33 -2.08 16.54
C ILE A 59 -12.84 -1.06 15.50
N ILE A 60 -13.71 -0.16 15.05
CA ILE A 60 -13.37 0.89 14.08
C ILE A 60 -12.33 1.86 14.67
N SER A 61 -12.44 2.21 15.95
CA SER A 61 -11.42 3.03 16.62
C SER A 61 -10.07 2.31 16.71
N ARG A 62 -10.08 1.01 17.00
CA ARG A 62 -8.89 0.17 17.19
C ARG A 62 -8.11 -0.10 15.88
N HIS A 63 -8.81 -0.27 14.76
CA HIS A 63 -8.19 -0.55 13.45
C HIS A 63 -8.23 0.68 12.56
N GLU A 64 -7.09 1.35 12.38
CA GLU A 64 -6.97 2.59 11.61
C GLU A 64 -7.56 2.48 10.20
N ILE A 65 -7.37 1.31 9.57
CA ILE A 65 -7.84 1.05 8.21
C ILE A 65 -9.35 1.19 8.02
N LEU A 66 -10.15 0.97 9.08
CA LEU A 66 -11.61 1.10 9.04
C LEU A 66 -12.06 2.56 9.10
N ARG A 67 -11.18 3.47 9.50
CA ARG A 67 -11.36 4.93 9.50
C ARG A 67 -10.43 5.62 8.49
N THR A 68 -10.00 4.88 7.47
CA THR A 68 -9.18 5.41 6.37
C THR A 68 -10.07 5.80 5.19
N ARG A 69 -9.73 6.94 4.58
CA ARG A 69 -10.17 7.33 3.22
C ARG A 69 -8.98 7.32 2.26
N PHE A 70 -9.26 7.29 0.96
CA PHE A 70 -8.25 7.34 -0.08
C PHE A 70 -8.37 8.65 -0.86
N VAL A 71 -7.29 9.42 -0.86
CA VAL A 71 -7.20 10.69 -1.60
C VAL A 71 -6.16 10.56 -2.71
N GLU A 72 -6.38 11.25 -3.82
CA GLU A 72 -5.40 11.32 -4.90
C GLU A 72 -4.40 12.45 -4.62
N LEU A 73 -3.11 12.13 -4.64
CA LEU A 73 -2.01 13.10 -4.59
C LEU A 73 -1.07 12.82 -5.76
N ASP A 74 -0.92 13.79 -6.67
CA ASP A 74 -0.05 13.69 -7.86
C ASP A 74 -0.30 12.44 -8.74
N GLY A 75 -1.56 12.02 -8.89
CA GLY A 75 -1.91 10.84 -9.69
C GLY A 75 -1.79 9.50 -8.95
N GLU A 76 -1.48 9.51 -7.66
CA GLU A 76 -1.35 8.31 -6.82
C GLU A 76 -2.36 8.33 -5.67
N PRO A 77 -2.98 7.20 -5.33
CA PRO A 77 -3.82 7.14 -4.14
C PRO A 77 -2.96 7.07 -2.87
N VAL A 78 -3.39 7.81 -1.86
CA VAL A 78 -2.77 7.89 -0.54
C VAL A 78 -3.84 7.57 0.51
N GLN A 79 -3.44 6.88 1.57
CA GLN A 79 -4.29 6.59 2.72
C GLN A 79 -4.29 7.79 3.66
N GLU A 80 -5.46 8.35 3.96
CA GLU A 80 -5.64 9.32 5.03
C GLU A 80 -6.48 8.69 6.15
N VAL A 81 -5.89 8.54 7.33
CA VAL A 81 -6.59 8.03 8.50
C VAL A 81 -7.21 9.21 9.24
N VAL A 82 -8.52 9.20 9.44
CA VAL A 82 -9.22 10.24 10.20
C VAL A 82 -9.36 9.85 11.65
N ASP A 83 -9.36 10.83 12.57
CA ASP A 83 -9.44 10.60 14.02
C ASP A 83 -10.65 9.72 14.41
N HIS A 84 -11.82 10.07 13.87
CA HIS A 84 -13.09 9.44 14.21
C HIS A 84 -14.03 9.41 13.00
N VAL A 85 -14.92 8.41 12.98
CA VAL A 85 -16.01 8.28 12.01
C VAL A 85 -17.34 8.07 12.74
N ASP A 86 -18.39 8.73 12.27
CA ASP A 86 -19.76 8.58 12.78
C ASP A 86 -20.40 7.31 12.22
N PHE A 87 -19.97 6.15 12.73
CA PHE A 87 -20.52 4.85 12.35
C PHE A 87 -21.94 4.68 12.88
N LYS A 88 -22.85 4.18 12.04
CA LYS A 88 -24.25 3.92 12.40
C LYS A 88 -24.63 2.49 12.06
N LEU A 89 -25.11 1.78 13.08
CA LEU A 89 -25.73 0.48 12.92
C LEU A 89 -27.16 0.65 12.42
N ASP A 90 -27.43 0.20 11.20
CA ASP A 90 -28.78 0.16 10.69
C ASP A 90 -29.56 -0.97 11.36
N LEU A 91 -30.77 -0.68 11.80
CA LEU A 91 -31.61 -1.63 12.51
C LEU A 91 -32.89 -1.93 11.75
N VAL A 92 -33.15 -3.22 11.53
CA VAL A 92 -34.41 -3.71 10.99
C VAL A 92 -35.04 -4.70 11.95
N ASP A 93 -36.35 -4.57 12.18
CA ASP A 93 -37.12 -5.49 13.01
C ASP A 93 -38.07 -6.31 12.14
N VAL A 94 -37.89 -7.63 12.13
CA VAL A 94 -38.73 -8.57 11.38
C VAL A 94 -39.49 -9.53 12.30
N ARG A 95 -39.52 -9.27 13.61
CA ARG A 95 -40.15 -10.15 14.62
C ARG A 95 -41.66 -10.32 14.42
N THR A 96 -42.30 -9.39 13.72
CA THR A 96 -43.75 -9.40 13.44
C THR A 96 -44.12 -10.14 12.15
N LEU A 97 -43.14 -10.53 11.34
CA LEU A 97 -43.36 -11.24 10.07
C LEU A 97 -43.44 -12.75 10.31
N ASP A 98 -44.18 -13.45 9.44
CA ASP A 98 -44.11 -14.91 9.40
C ASP A 98 -42.74 -15.39 8.89
N GLN A 99 -42.42 -16.67 9.09
CA GLN A 99 -41.10 -17.22 8.79
C GLN A 99 -40.67 -17.06 7.32
N LYS A 100 -41.61 -17.22 6.37
CA LYS A 100 -41.30 -17.11 4.94
C LYS A 100 -41.06 -15.66 4.57
N SER A 101 -41.99 -14.77 4.94
CA SER A 101 -41.85 -13.33 4.70
C SER A 101 -40.60 -12.75 5.35
N CYS A 102 -40.22 -13.25 6.53
CA CYS A 102 -38.99 -12.90 7.22
C CYS A 102 -37.75 -13.31 6.41
N ALA A 103 -37.68 -14.56 5.94
CA ALA A 103 -36.55 -15.05 5.13
C ALA A 103 -36.42 -14.27 3.81
N ASP A 104 -37.53 -14.04 3.11
CA ASP A 104 -37.58 -13.29 1.86
C ASP A 104 -37.13 -11.83 2.07
N ARG A 105 -37.59 -11.19 3.16
CA ARG A 105 -37.20 -9.82 3.51
C ARG A 105 -35.72 -9.72 3.87
N ILE A 106 -35.18 -10.64 4.65
CA ILE A 106 -33.75 -10.66 5.00
C ILE A 106 -32.90 -10.82 3.73
N ASN A 107 -33.28 -11.72 2.82
CA ASN A 107 -32.54 -11.93 1.57
C ASN A 107 -32.58 -10.69 0.67
N ALA A 108 -33.73 -10.03 0.56
CA ALA A 108 -33.86 -8.78 -0.20
C ALA A 108 -32.94 -7.68 0.36
N ILE A 109 -32.93 -7.50 1.70
CA ILE A 109 -32.04 -6.52 2.35
C ILE A 109 -30.57 -6.91 2.15
N ALA A 110 -30.22 -8.19 2.24
CA ALA A 110 -28.85 -8.67 2.03
C ALA A 110 -28.33 -8.38 0.62
N ILE A 111 -29.16 -8.55 -0.41
CA ILE A 111 -28.80 -8.21 -1.80
C ILE A 111 -28.62 -6.70 -1.93
N GLU A 112 -29.61 -5.91 -1.52
CA GLU A 112 -29.55 -4.44 -1.60
C GLU A 112 -28.32 -3.88 -0.87
N HIS A 113 -28.08 -4.32 0.37
CA HIS A 113 -26.95 -3.90 1.21
C HIS A 113 -25.59 -4.22 0.58
N ALA A 114 -25.48 -5.40 -0.04
CA ALA A 114 -24.24 -5.86 -0.65
C ALA A 114 -23.92 -5.14 -1.98
N GLU A 115 -24.95 -4.74 -2.72
CA GLU A 115 -24.82 -4.06 -4.03
C GLU A 115 -24.62 -2.55 -3.94
N GLN A 116 -24.87 -1.91 -2.80
CA GLN A 116 -24.66 -0.48 -2.66
C GLN A 116 -23.17 -0.13 -2.86
N PRO A 117 -22.81 0.85 -3.70
CA PRO A 117 -21.41 1.23 -3.91
C PRO A 117 -20.80 1.89 -2.67
N PHE A 118 -19.48 1.93 -2.63
CA PHE A 118 -18.70 2.72 -1.67
C PHE A 118 -18.00 3.87 -2.39
N ASP A 119 -17.81 5.00 -1.70
CA ASP A 119 -16.95 6.08 -2.17
C ASP A 119 -15.63 6.04 -1.38
N LEU A 120 -14.53 5.68 -2.05
CA LEU A 120 -13.21 5.58 -1.44
C LEU A 120 -12.71 6.93 -0.89
N GLY A 121 -13.23 8.06 -1.35
CA GLY A 121 -12.92 9.40 -0.82
C GLY A 121 -13.54 9.66 0.56
N THR A 122 -14.46 8.81 1.02
CA THR A 122 -15.08 8.90 2.34
C THR A 122 -14.48 7.87 3.30
N ALA A 123 -14.29 8.27 4.56
CA ALA A 123 -13.84 7.34 5.60
C ALA A 123 -14.99 6.42 6.04
N CYS A 124 -14.67 5.28 6.67
CA CYS A 124 -15.63 4.23 7.03
C CYS A 124 -16.20 3.49 5.82
N LEU A 125 -15.33 2.73 5.12
CA LEU A 125 -15.72 1.84 4.03
C LEU A 125 -16.32 0.51 4.53
N LEU A 126 -17.12 0.58 5.59
CA LEU A 126 -17.80 -0.51 6.29
C LEU A 126 -19.23 -0.08 6.63
N ARG A 127 -20.21 -0.95 6.38
CA ARG A 127 -21.62 -0.76 6.75
C ARG A 127 -22.19 -2.03 7.37
N VAL A 128 -23.04 -1.87 8.38
CA VAL A 128 -23.63 -3.00 9.09
C VAL A 128 -25.12 -2.79 9.29
N VAL A 129 -25.91 -3.81 8.92
CA VAL A 129 -27.33 -3.91 9.25
C VAL A 129 -27.53 -5.04 10.26
N MET A 130 -28.17 -4.73 11.39
CA MET A 130 -28.68 -5.72 12.33
C MET A 130 -30.17 -5.96 12.08
N ILE A 131 -30.53 -7.19 11.74
CA ILE A 131 -31.92 -7.60 11.56
C ILE A 131 -32.36 -8.46 12.75
N ARG A 132 -33.23 -7.93 13.63
CA ARG A 132 -33.74 -8.68 14.79
C ARG A 132 -34.80 -9.71 14.39
N LYS A 133 -34.53 -10.98 14.71
CA LYS A 133 -35.44 -12.13 14.50
C LYS A 133 -36.19 -12.53 15.78
N SER A 134 -35.60 -12.34 16.95
CA SER A 134 -36.21 -12.54 18.27
C SER A 134 -35.46 -11.70 19.32
N MET A 135 -35.65 -11.98 20.62
CA MET A 135 -34.92 -11.29 21.70
C MET A 135 -33.44 -11.70 21.78
N ASP A 136 -33.11 -12.88 21.28
CA ASP A 136 -31.81 -13.56 21.40
C ASP A 136 -31.24 -13.98 20.03
N ARG A 137 -31.86 -13.55 18.92
CA ARG A 137 -31.43 -13.88 17.56
C ARG A 137 -31.49 -12.66 16.66
N ALA A 138 -30.39 -12.41 15.95
CA ALA A 138 -30.31 -11.41 14.90
C ALA A 138 -29.46 -11.90 13.73
N GLU A 139 -29.65 -11.30 12.56
CA GLU A 139 -28.72 -11.40 11.44
C GLU A 139 -27.88 -10.12 11.39
N LEU A 140 -26.57 -10.28 11.24
CA LEU A 140 -25.67 -9.18 10.93
C LEU A 140 -25.28 -9.27 9.46
N LEU A 141 -25.67 -8.26 8.69
CA LEU A 141 -25.25 -8.08 7.30
C LEU A 141 -24.15 -7.03 7.29
N ILE A 142 -22.95 -7.43 6.89
CA ILE A 142 -21.76 -6.58 6.89
C ILE A 142 -21.32 -6.43 5.45
N ALA A 143 -21.25 -5.20 4.96
CA ALA A 143 -20.68 -4.86 3.67
C ALA A 143 -19.42 -4.02 3.89
N VAL A 144 -18.32 -4.37 3.25
CA VAL A 144 -17.03 -3.70 3.40
C VAL A 144 -16.28 -3.66 2.08
N HIS A 145 -15.58 -2.57 1.80
CA HIS A 145 -14.82 -2.45 0.56
C HIS A 145 -13.48 -3.21 0.63
N ASN A 146 -13.12 -3.92 -0.43
CA ASN A 146 -11.92 -4.77 -0.49
C ASN A 146 -10.61 -3.97 -0.27
N ALA A 147 -10.60 -2.67 -0.57
CA ALA A 147 -9.43 -1.80 -0.31
C ALA A 147 -9.02 -1.69 1.18
N VAL A 148 -9.91 -2.04 2.12
CA VAL A 148 -9.65 -1.96 3.56
C VAL A 148 -9.80 -3.30 4.27
N PHE A 149 -10.17 -4.36 3.55
CA PHE A 149 -10.62 -5.60 4.16
C PHE A 149 -10.43 -6.79 3.23
N ASP A 150 -9.91 -7.89 3.78
CA ASP A 150 -9.75 -9.16 3.06
C ASP A 150 -10.54 -10.31 3.71
N GLY A 151 -10.47 -11.49 3.09
CA GLY A 151 -11.11 -12.69 3.63
C GLY A 151 -10.63 -13.05 5.04
N TYR A 152 -9.33 -12.92 5.32
CA TYR A 152 -8.77 -13.21 6.64
C TYR A 152 -9.33 -12.27 7.72
N SER A 153 -9.55 -11.00 7.37
CA SER A 153 -10.13 -9.97 8.24
C SER A 153 -11.54 -10.33 8.74
N ILE A 154 -12.29 -11.20 8.04
CA ILE A 154 -13.58 -11.74 8.51
C ILE A 154 -13.42 -12.46 9.85
N GLY A 155 -12.34 -13.25 10.00
CA GLY A 155 -12.05 -13.99 11.23
C GLY A 155 -11.66 -13.07 12.38
N VAL A 156 -10.82 -12.06 12.09
CA VAL A 156 -10.40 -11.04 13.06
C VAL A 156 -11.61 -10.25 13.58
N LEU A 157 -12.43 -9.73 12.65
CA LEU A 157 -13.64 -8.98 12.98
C LEU A 157 -14.61 -9.81 13.83
N GLY A 158 -14.84 -11.08 13.45
CA GLY A 158 -15.72 -11.96 14.19
C GLY A 158 -15.21 -12.29 15.59
N HIS A 159 -13.89 -12.48 15.74
CA HIS A 159 -13.26 -12.73 17.03
C HIS A 159 -13.39 -11.55 17.98
N GLU A 160 -13.02 -10.35 17.52
CA GLU A 160 -13.10 -9.14 18.35
C GLU A 160 -14.56 -8.80 18.69
N LEU A 161 -15.49 -8.92 17.73
CA LEU A 161 -16.91 -8.70 17.99
C LEU A 161 -17.45 -9.64 19.08
N GLY A 162 -17.13 -10.94 18.98
CA GLY A 162 -17.54 -11.93 19.97
C GLY A 162 -16.99 -11.63 21.37
N GLN A 163 -15.70 -11.30 21.48
CA GLN A 163 -15.05 -10.97 22.75
C GLN A 163 -15.62 -9.68 23.39
N ILE A 164 -15.87 -8.65 22.59
CA ILE A 164 -16.42 -7.38 23.09
C ILE A 164 -17.85 -7.57 23.59
N LEU A 165 -18.68 -8.30 22.85
CA LEU A 165 -20.06 -8.56 23.26
C LEU A 165 -20.12 -9.37 24.56
N ASP A 166 -19.33 -10.45 24.66
CA ASP A 166 -19.25 -11.27 25.88
C ASP A 166 -18.77 -10.46 27.10
N ALA A 167 -17.71 -9.68 26.95
CA ALA A 167 -17.20 -8.82 28.02
C ALA A 167 -18.25 -7.80 28.48
N THR A 168 -18.98 -7.20 27.52
CA THR A 168 -20.05 -6.24 27.80
C THR A 168 -21.20 -6.90 28.57
N ILE A 169 -21.60 -8.12 28.23
CA ILE A 169 -22.62 -8.89 28.99
C ILE A 169 -22.16 -9.14 30.43
N ARG A 170 -20.89 -9.50 30.61
CA ARG A 170 -20.29 -9.77 31.93
C ARG A 170 -19.99 -8.51 32.73
N GLY A 171 -20.14 -7.31 32.15
CA GLY A 171 -19.82 -6.05 32.79
C GLY A 171 -18.33 -5.87 33.08
N VAL A 172 -17.46 -6.44 32.23
CA VAL A 172 -16.00 -6.30 32.32
C VAL A 172 -15.43 -5.69 31.04
N GLU A 173 -14.21 -5.17 31.09
CA GLU A 173 -13.52 -4.72 29.87
C GLU A 173 -13.07 -5.91 29.02
N PRO A 174 -13.17 -5.83 27.68
CA PRO A 174 -12.71 -6.89 26.79
C PRO A 174 -11.19 -6.97 26.79
N GLU A 175 -10.68 -8.21 26.82
CA GLU A 175 -9.25 -8.49 26.74
C GLU A 175 -8.80 -8.52 25.26
N LEU A 176 -8.50 -7.35 24.70
CA LEU A 176 -7.89 -7.20 23.38
C LEU A 176 -6.47 -6.65 23.53
N PRO A 177 -5.41 -7.44 23.21
CA PRO A 177 -4.03 -6.96 23.23
C PRO A 177 -3.85 -5.71 22.36
N GLU A 178 -2.96 -4.80 22.71
CA GLU A 178 -2.67 -3.64 21.83
C GLU A 178 -2.10 -4.11 20.48
N LEU A 179 -2.50 -3.46 19.39
CA LEU A 179 -1.95 -3.75 18.07
C LEU A 179 -0.56 -3.12 17.96
N CYS A 180 0.47 -3.95 17.78
CA CYS A 180 1.86 -3.48 17.62
C CYS A 180 2.09 -2.68 16.33
N LEU A 181 1.23 -2.89 15.33
CA LEU A 181 1.29 -2.31 14.00
C LEU A 181 -0.13 -1.94 13.55
N GLN A 182 -0.22 -1.00 12.62
CA GLN A 182 -1.43 -0.69 11.87
C GLN A 182 -1.24 -1.01 10.38
N TYR A 183 -2.33 -1.07 9.61
CA TYR A 183 -2.23 -1.39 8.19
C TYR A 183 -1.38 -0.37 7.41
N GLY A 184 -1.42 0.90 7.81
CA GLY A 184 -0.57 1.95 7.25
C GLY A 184 0.93 1.65 7.38
N ASP A 185 1.35 1.09 8.53
CA ASP A 185 2.73 0.67 8.76
C ASP A 185 3.16 -0.46 7.82
N TYR A 186 2.28 -1.45 7.63
CA TYR A 186 2.51 -2.55 6.68
C TYR A 186 2.64 -2.04 5.24
N ALA A 187 1.75 -1.14 4.82
CA ALA A 187 1.79 -0.56 3.48
C ALA A 187 3.09 0.24 3.24
N GLN A 188 3.54 1.00 4.23
CA GLN A 188 4.81 1.73 4.18
C GLN A 188 6.01 0.77 4.14
N TRP A 189 6.02 -0.26 4.99
CA TRP A 189 7.08 -1.26 5.00
C TRP A 189 7.19 -2.00 3.66
N LEU A 190 6.06 -2.41 3.08
CA LEU A 190 6.05 -3.13 1.81
C LEU A 190 6.65 -2.27 0.68
N GLN A 191 6.29 -0.98 0.64
CA GLN A 191 6.86 -0.03 -0.32
C GLN A 191 8.39 0.13 -0.14
N ASP A 192 8.88 0.22 1.10
CA ASP A 192 10.32 0.29 1.36
C ASP A 192 11.03 -1.00 0.94
N TYR A 193 10.40 -2.15 1.22
CA TYR A 193 10.94 -3.47 0.92
C TYR A 193 11.10 -3.66 -0.60
N GLU A 194 10.08 -3.30 -1.37
CA GLU A 194 10.13 -3.27 -2.84
C GLU A 194 11.27 -2.38 -3.35
N ASN A 195 11.40 -1.16 -2.83
CA ASN A 195 12.41 -0.19 -3.26
C ASN A 195 13.85 -0.60 -2.88
N SER A 196 14.02 -1.53 -1.95
CA SER A 196 15.33 -2.01 -1.51
C SER A 196 15.99 -2.99 -2.50
N GLY A 197 15.24 -3.49 -3.48
CA GLY A 197 15.69 -4.56 -4.38
C GLY A 197 15.68 -5.96 -3.74
N ALA A 198 14.98 -6.14 -2.62
CA ALA A 198 14.88 -7.42 -1.93
C ALA A 198 14.06 -8.49 -2.67
N LEU A 199 13.29 -8.10 -3.69
CA LEU A 199 12.39 -8.98 -4.45
C LEU A 199 13.00 -9.54 -5.75
N VAL A 200 14.29 -9.32 -6.01
CA VAL A 200 14.94 -9.72 -7.28
C VAL A 200 14.90 -11.23 -7.51
N GLU A 201 14.98 -12.03 -6.45
CA GLU A 201 14.90 -13.50 -6.54
C GLU A 201 13.50 -13.94 -6.98
N GLU A 202 12.46 -13.39 -6.35
CA GLU A 202 11.07 -13.65 -6.70
C GLU A 202 10.74 -13.15 -8.11
N GLU A 203 11.19 -11.95 -8.49
CA GLU A 203 11.04 -11.43 -9.86
C GLU A 203 11.65 -12.40 -10.88
N THR A 204 12.83 -12.95 -10.59
CA THR A 204 13.51 -13.92 -11.46
C THR A 204 12.70 -15.22 -11.58
N TYR A 205 12.31 -15.80 -10.45
CA TYR A 205 11.51 -17.03 -10.40
C TYR A 205 10.22 -16.89 -11.22
N TRP A 206 9.47 -15.80 -11.02
CA TRP A 206 8.20 -15.61 -11.69
C TRP A 206 8.35 -15.32 -13.18
N THR A 207 9.38 -14.55 -13.56
CA THR A 207 9.72 -14.30 -14.97
C THR A 207 10.05 -15.59 -15.72
N GLU A 208 10.75 -16.52 -15.07
CA GLU A 208 11.06 -17.83 -15.64
C GLU A 208 9.82 -18.75 -15.68
N THR A 209 9.07 -18.82 -14.59
CA THR A 209 7.88 -19.68 -14.44
C THR A 209 6.77 -19.33 -15.45
N LEU A 210 6.54 -18.03 -15.66
CA LEU A 210 5.47 -17.54 -16.56
C LEU A 210 5.98 -17.21 -17.97
N ARG A 211 7.24 -17.55 -18.29
CA ARG A 211 7.82 -17.26 -19.60
C ARG A 211 7.01 -17.92 -20.72
N GLY A 212 6.48 -17.09 -21.62
CA GLY A 212 5.68 -17.57 -22.75
C GLY A 212 4.41 -18.30 -22.33
N ALA A 213 3.91 -18.07 -21.11
CA ALA A 213 2.62 -18.60 -20.68
C ALA A 213 1.49 -17.98 -21.52
N PRO A 214 0.59 -18.78 -22.10
CA PRO A 214 -0.58 -18.23 -22.75
C PRO A 214 -1.52 -17.60 -21.72
N TYR A 215 -2.29 -16.60 -22.15
CA TYR A 215 -3.42 -16.10 -21.37
C TYR A 215 -4.54 -17.14 -21.47
N PHE A 216 -4.69 -17.97 -20.44
CA PHE A 216 -5.68 -19.05 -20.45
C PHE A 216 -7.08 -18.49 -20.19
N GLU A 217 -8.04 -18.86 -21.05
CA GLU A 217 -9.47 -18.62 -20.87
C GLU A 217 -10.22 -19.93 -21.05
N LEU A 218 -11.27 -20.15 -20.26
CA LEU A 218 -12.17 -21.27 -20.48
C LEU A 218 -12.97 -21.02 -21.77
N PRO A 219 -13.23 -22.04 -22.61
CA PRO A 219 -14.11 -21.87 -23.78
C PRO A 219 -15.47 -21.30 -23.36
N ALA A 220 -15.78 -20.09 -23.85
CA ALA A 220 -16.99 -19.36 -23.54
C ALA A 220 -18.11 -19.70 -24.53
N ASP A 221 -19.36 -19.60 -24.08
CA ASP A 221 -20.55 -19.81 -24.93
C ASP A 221 -20.82 -18.59 -25.84
N ARG A 222 -20.24 -17.43 -25.49
CA ARG A 222 -20.43 -16.15 -26.20
C ARG A 222 -19.10 -15.39 -26.30
N PRO A 223 -18.91 -14.57 -27.35
CA PRO A 223 -17.75 -13.70 -27.45
C PRO A 223 -17.78 -12.63 -26.35
N ARG A 224 -16.60 -12.22 -25.88
CA ARG A 224 -16.45 -11.10 -24.95
C ARG A 224 -16.88 -9.80 -25.61
N THR A 225 -17.72 -9.03 -24.94
CA THR A 225 -18.18 -7.70 -25.38
C THR A 225 -17.82 -6.66 -24.33
N ALA A 226 -17.51 -5.44 -24.76
CA ALA A 226 -17.37 -4.31 -23.85
C ALA A 226 -18.70 -3.98 -23.16
N GLY A 227 -18.68 -3.66 -21.86
CA GLY A 227 -19.87 -3.29 -21.09
C GLY A 227 -19.86 -3.83 -19.67
N GLU A 228 -20.98 -3.62 -18.97
CA GLU A 228 -21.17 -4.10 -17.61
C GLU A 228 -21.13 -5.63 -17.53
N VAL A 229 -20.32 -6.16 -16.62
CA VAL A 229 -20.22 -7.60 -16.33
C VAL A 229 -21.44 -8.03 -15.54
N LYS A 230 -22.18 -9.00 -16.07
CA LYS A 230 -23.26 -9.66 -15.32
C LYS A 230 -22.72 -10.90 -14.63
N THR A 231 -23.13 -11.10 -13.38
CA THR A 231 -22.68 -12.23 -12.56
C THR A 231 -23.82 -13.19 -12.29
N ALA A 232 -23.54 -14.49 -12.35
CA ALA A 232 -24.41 -15.54 -11.86
C ALA A 232 -23.59 -16.55 -11.04
N ALA A 233 -24.26 -17.39 -10.27
CA ALA A 233 -23.62 -18.34 -9.35
C ALA A 233 -24.17 -19.76 -9.53
N CYS A 234 -23.27 -20.75 -9.50
CA CYS A 234 -23.60 -22.16 -9.37
C CYS A 234 -23.13 -22.65 -7.98
N ILE A 235 -24.05 -23.19 -7.17
CA ILE A 235 -23.74 -23.65 -5.81
C ILE A 235 -24.10 -25.13 -5.69
N ARG A 236 -23.16 -25.93 -5.17
CA ARG A 236 -23.34 -27.35 -4.93
C ARG A 236 -22.84 -27.77 -3.56
N ALA A 237 -23.62 -28.57 -2.85
CA ALA A 237 -23.16 -29.26 -1.66
C ALA A 237 -22.21 -30.41 -2.06
N LEU A 238 -21.11 -30.54 -1.32
CA LEU A 238 -20.19 -31.66 -1.45
C LEU A 238 -20.55 -32.76 -0.45
N PRO A 239 -20.11 -34.02 -0.67
CA PRO A 239 -20.32 -35.10 0.28
C PRO A 239 -19.84 -34.76 1.69
N ALA A 240 -20.51 -35.29 2.71
CA ALA A 240 -20.20 -34.98 4.11
C ALA A 240 -18.78 -35.42 4.52
N ASP A 241 -18.25 -36.46 3.87
CA ASP A 241 -16.91 -37.03 4.05
C ASP A 241 -15.85 -36.39 3.12
N PHE A 242 -16.17 -35.30 2.41
CA PHE A 242 -15.28 -34.66 1.44
C PHE A 242 -13.92 -34.28 2.02
N GLU A 243 -13.90 -33.61 3.19
CA GLU A 243 -12.65 -33.20 3.83
C GLU A 243 -11.82 -34.39 4.29
N ASP A 244 -12.46 -35.39 4.92
CA ASP A 244 -11.78 -36.59 5.42
C ASP A 244 -11.14 -37.37 4.28
N ARG A 245 -11.89 -37.59 3.18
CA ARG A 245 -11.38 -38.26 1.98
C ARG A 245 -10.22 -37.51 1.35
N LEU A 246 -10.34 -36.19 1.22
CA LEU A 246 -9.30 -35.35 0.64
C LEU A 246 -8.04 -35.33 1.53
N ALA A 247 -8.20 -35.31 2.86
CA ALA A 247 -7.09 -35.36 3.81
C ALA A 247 -6.36 -36.72 3.79
N VAL A 248 -7.10 -37.83 3.72
CA VAL A 248 -6.52 -39.18 3.59
C VAL A 248 -5.74 -39.32 2.29
N ALA A 249 -6.31 -38.88 1.17
CA ALA A 249 -5.66 -38.93 -0.14
C ALA A 249 -4.43 -38.01 -0.23
N ALA A 250 -4.51 -36.79 0.34
CA ALA A 250 -3.37 -35.88 0.37
C ALA A 250 -2.20 -36.50 1.16
N LYS A 251 -2.50 -37.15 2.28
CA LYS A 251 -1.50 -37.87 3.08
C LYS A 251 -0.89 -39.05 2.32
N SER A 252 -1.68 -39.86 1.60
CA SER A 252 -1.16 -41.02 0.86
C SER A 252 -0.29 -40.62 -0.34
N LEU A 253 -0.61 -39.51 -1.00
CA LEU A 253 0.13 -38.97 -2.14
C LEU A 253 1.28 -38.02 -1.72
N GLY A 254 1.46 -37.77 -0.41
CA GLY A 254 2.49 -36.86 0.08
C GLY A 254 2.32 -35.42 -0.40
N THR A 255 1.07 -34.93 -0.42
CA THR A 255 0.68 -33.57 -0.81
C THR A 255 -0.06 -32.86 0.34
N SER A 256 -0.35 -31.57 0.19
CA SER A 256 -1.29 -30.86 1.06
C SER A 256 -2.72 -30.96 0.51
N VAL A 257 -3.72 -30.80 1.38
CA VAL A 257 -5.15 -30.75 0.97
C VAL A 257 -5.39 -29.68 -0.09
N PHE A 258 -4.74 -28.52 0.07
CA PHE A 258 -4.81 -27.44 -0.90
C PHE A 258 -4.18 -27.84 -2.24
N ALA A 259 -2.95 -28.36 -2.25
CA ALA A 259 -2.28 -28.80 -3.48
C ALA A 259 -3.05 -29.91 -4.21
N LEU A 260 -3.63 -30.86 -3.46
CA LEU A 260 -4.46 -31.91 -4.04
C LEU A 260 -5.74 -31.34 -4.68
N GLY A 261 -6.38 -30.36 -4.04
CA GLY A 261 -7.53 -29.68 -4.61
C GLY A 261 -7.19 -28.86 -5.85
N THR A 262 -6.04 -28.18 -5.86
CA THR A 262 -5.50 -27.48 -7.04
C THR A 262 -5.20 -28.46 -8.18
N ALA A 263 -4.73 -29.67 -7.87
CA ALA A 263 -4.49 -30.73 -8.86
C ALA A 263 -5.81 -31.21 -9.50
N ALA A 264 -6.84 -31.42 -8.68
CA ALA A 264 -8.17 -31.78 -9.16
C ALA A 264 -8.76 -30.68 -10.07
N PHE A 265 -8.60 -29.41 -9.66
CA PHE A 265 -9.11 -28.27 -10.42
C PHE A 265 -8.40 -28.08 -11.76
N SER A 266 -7.06 -28.12 -11.78
CA SER A 266 -6.27 -28.04 -13.02
C SER A 266 -6.58 -29.20 -13.98
N ALA A 267 -6.71 -30.43 -13.46
CA ALA A 267 -7.12 -31.58 -14.29
C ALA A 267 -8.52 -31.39 -14.88
N ALA A 268 -9.49 -30.90 -14.09
CA ALA A 268 -10.84 -30.62 -14.59
C ALA A 268 -10.85 -29.52 -15.67
N LEU A 269 -10.05 -28.46 -15.52
CA LEU A 269 -9.89 -27.41 -16.53
C LEU A 269 -9.27 -27.94 -17.83
N GLY A 270 -8.23 -28.77 -17.74
CA GLY A 270 -7.61 -29.38 -18.91
C GLY A 270 -8.55 -30.30 -19.66
N LEU A 271 -9.28 -31.16 -18.92
CA LEU A 271 -10.29 -32.06 -19.49
C LEU A 271 -11.49 -31.32 -20.11
N TYR A 272 -11.90 -30.20 -19.53
CA TYR A 272 -13.01 -29.41 -20.06
C TYR A 272 -12.61 -28.59 -21.29
N SER A 273 -11.44 -27.97 -21.25
CA SER A 273 -10.98 -27.06 -22.32
C SER A 273 -10.25 -27.78 -23.46
N GLY A 274 -9.79 -29.01 -23.25
CA GLY A 274 -8.88 -29.70 -24.19
C GLY A 274 -7.49 -29.04 -24.28
N THR A 275 -7.16 -28.16 -23.33
CA THR A 275 -5.90 -27.40 -23.32
C THR A 275 -4.94 -27.98 -22.29
N ARG A 276 -3.69 -28.20 -22.71
CA ARG A 276 -2.63 -28.70 -21.83
C ARG A 276 -1.97 -27.61 -21.01
N ASP A 277 -1.53 -26.53 -21.66
CA ASP A 277 -0.86 -25.39 -21.03
C ASP A 277 -1.90 -24.39 -20.51
N LEU A 278 -2.19 -24.47 -19.21
CA LEU A 278 -3.22 -23.65 -18.57
C LEU A 278 -2.67 -22.88 -17.38
N SER A 279 -3.31 -21.76 -17.06
CA SER A 279 -2.97 -20.94 -15.91
C SER A 279 -4.22 -20.41 -15.20
N PHE A 280 -4.15 -20.31 -13.89
CA PHE A 280 -5.19 -19.67 -13.07
C PHE A 280 -4.59 -19.10 -11.78
N ALA A 281 -5.31 -18.18 -11.15
CA ALA A 281 -4.91 -17.60 -9.89
C ALA A 281 -5.39 -18.44 -8.69
N VAL A 282 -4.60 -18.44 -7.63
CA VAL A 282 -5.02 -18.81 -6.29
C VAL A 282 -4.75 -17.67 -5.32
N GLN A 283 -5.53 -17.56 -4.24
CA GLN A 283 -5.34 -16.51 -3.25
C GLN A 283 -4.49 -17.02 -2.07
N VAL A 284 -3.43 -16.30 -1.71
CA VAL A 284 -2.76 -16.47 -0.41
C VAL A 284 -3.14 -15.34 0.55
N ALA A 285 -3.08 -15.62 1.85
CA ALA A 285 -3.44 -14.66 2.90
C ALA A 285 -2.44 -13.49 3.03
N GLY A 286 -1.17 -13.69 2.65
CA GLY A 286 -0.13 -12.64 2.68
C GLY A 286 0.31 -12.20 4.08
N ARG A 287 -0.04 -12.95 5.13
CA ARG A 287 0.32 -12.68 6.53
C ARG A 287 1.45 -13.61 6.97
N MET A 288 2.68 -13.26 6.63
CA MET A 288 3.87 -14.09 6.87
C MET A 288 4.52 -13.84 8.25
N ASP A 289 4.10 -12.79 8.94
CA ASP A 289 4.55 -12.44 10.29
C ASP A 289 3.37 -12.49 11.27
N VAL A 290 3.63 -12.93 12.50
CA VAL A 290 2.63 -13.07 13.56
C VAL A 290 2.02 -11.72 13.95
N ASP A 291 2.79 -10.64 13.84
CA ASP A 291 2.31 -9.29 14.16
C ASP A 291 1.25 -8.79 13.14
N LEU A 292 1.13 -9.44 11.97
CA LEU A 292 0.11 -9.11 10.96
C LEU A 292 -1.19 -9.90 11.14
N GLU A 293 -1.18 -11.03 11.86
CA GLU A 293 -2.37 -11.86 12.09
C GLU A 293 -3.55 -11.10 12.72
N PRO A 294 -3.38 -10.22 13.73
CA PRO A 294 -4.50 -9.54 14.38
C PRO A 294 -5.03 -8.33 13.59
N LEU A 295 -4.44 -7.96 12.45
CA LEU A 295 -4.80 -6.74 11.74
C LEU A 295 -6.00 -6.90 10.81
N ILE A 296 -6.82 -5.87 10.65
CA ILE A 296 -7.75 -5.75 9.53
C ILE A 296 -7.02 -5.04 8.38
N GLY A 297 -7.28 -5.47 7.14
CA GLY A 297 -6.67 -4.88 5.94
C GLY A 297 -6.66 -5.80 4.73
N ILE A 298 -6.06 -5.36 3.62
CA ILE A 298 -5.91 -6.15 2.38
C ILE A 298 -4.50 -6.74 2.25
N PHE A 299 -4.26 -7.89 2.89
CA PHE A 299 -2.97 -8.59 2.82
C PHE A 299 -2.91 -9.61 1.68
N THR A 300 -4.07 -10.00 1.15
CA THR A 300 -4.19 -11.07 0.20
C THR A 300 -3.45 -10.80 -1.11
N ASN A 301 -2.61 -11.75 -1.52
CA ASN A 301 -1.85 -11.69 -2.77
C ASN A 301 -2.28 -12.83 -3.73
N PRO A 302 -2.73 -12.55 -4.96
CA PRO A 302 -2.99 -13.59 -5.96
C PRO A 302 -1.67 -14.19 -6.48
N LEU A 303 -1.60 -15.52 -6.57
CA LEU A 303 -0.48 -16.23 -7.21
C LEU A 303 -0.96 -16.91 -8.49
N VAL A 304 -0.24 -16.71 -9.59
CA VAL A 304 -0.54 -17.36 -10.87
C VAL A 304 0.14 -18.71 -10.93
N LEU A 305 -0.64 -19.78 -11.05
CA LEU A 305 -0.12 -21.14 -11.20
C LEU A 305 -0.27 -21.57 -12.65
N ARG A 306 0.82 -22.03 -13.28
CA ARG A 306 0.85 -22.58 -14.64
C ARG A 306 1.02 -24.09 -14.58
N PHE A 307 0.28 -24.80 -15.41
CA PHE A 307 0.26 -26.26 -15.47
C PHE A 307 0.42 -26.74 -16.90
N ASP A 308 1.17 -27.82 -17.09
CA ASP A 308 1.09 -28.68 -18.28
C ASP A 308 0.29 -29.93 -17.88
N VAL A 309 -0.96 -29.99 -18.32
CA VAL A 309 -1.85 -31.11 -18.03
C VAL A 309 -1.60 -32.23 -19.03
N ASP A 310 -0.88 -33.26 -18.58
CA ASP A 310 -0.68 -34.46 -19.37
C ASP A 310 -1.85 -35.44 -19.27
N GLU A 311 -2.64 -35.52 -20.34
CA GLU A 311 -3.77 -36.46 -20.44
C GLU A 311 -3.35 -37.92 -20.27
N THR A 312 -2.09 -38.28 -20.57
CA THR A 312 -1.62 -39.66 -20.41
C THR A 312 -1.18 -39.99 -18.98
N ALA A 313 -0.97 -38.98 -18.13
CA ALA A 313 -0.59 -39.16 -16.75
C ALA A 313 -1.77 -39.63 -15.89
N THR A 314 -1.46 -40.32 -14.79
CA THR A 314 -2.44 -40.64 -13.75
C THR A 314 -2.72 -39.41 -12.88
N LEU A 315 -3.90 -39.32 -12.28
CA LEU A 315 -4.25 -38.26 -11.34
C LEU A 315 -3.24 -38.12 -10.18
N GLY A 316 -2.70 -39.22 -9.66
CA GLY A 316 -1.68 -39.21 -8.61
C GLY A 316 -0.38 -38.54 -9.04
N ARG A 317 0.12 -38.86 -10.24
CA ARG A 317 1.29 -38.18 -10.85
C ARG A 317 1.05 -36.69 -11.09
N HIS A 318 -0.15 -36.33 -11.56
CA HIS A 318 -0.53 -34.92 -11.71
C HIS A 318 -0.57 -34.19 -10.36
N ALA A 319 -1.02 -34.85 -9.30
CA ALA A 319 -1.00 -34.31 -7.94
C ALA A 319 0.41 -34.10 -7.39
N GLU A 320 1.34 -35.02 -7.64
CA GLU A 320 2.75 -34.88 -7.27
C GLU A 320 3.39 -33.68 -7.98
N ALA A 321 3.18 -33.53 -9.29
CA ALA A 321 3.69 -32.38 -10.04
C ALA A 321 3.06 -31.06 -9.57
N THR A 322 1.75 -31.07 -9.31
CA THR A 322 1.02 -29.89 -8.79
C THR A 322 1.55 -29.46 -7.41
N ARG A 323 1.89 -30.39 -6.53
CA ARG A 323 2.50 -30.07 -5.23
C ARG A 323 3.77 -29.25 -5.41
N ASP A 324 4.64 -29.64 -6.35
CA ASP A 324 5.92 -28.96 -6.57
C ASP A 324 5.69 -27.55 -7.15
N ILE A 325 4.72 -27.38 -8.06
CA ILE A 325 4.28 -26.07 -8.57
C ILE A 325 3.77 -25.17 -7.44
N VAL A 326 2.86 -25.68 -6.61
CA VAL A 326 2.26 -24.92 -5.49
C VAL A 326 3.34 -24.53 -4.47
N ASN A 327 4.23 -25.44 -4.11
CA ASN A 327 5.31 -25.14 -3.16
C ASN A 327 6.29 -24.09 -3.71
N GLY A 328 6.64 -24.18 -4.99
CA GLY A 328 7.46 -23.16 -5.65
C GLY A 328 6.80 -21.79 -5.63
N ALA A 329 5.50 -21.72 -5.96
CA ALA A 329 4.74 -20.48 -5.89
C ALA A 329 4.66 -19.90 -4.47
N LEU A 330 4.39 -20.73 -3.46
CA LEU A 330 4.31 -20.30 -2.05
C LEU A 330 5.67 -19.82 -1.52
N ALA A 331 6.79 -20.38 -1.98
CA ALA A 331 8.12 -19.92 -1.59
C ALA A 331 8.43 -18.50 -2.10
N HIS A 332 7.78 -18.07 -3.19
CA HIS A 332 7.99 -16.76 -3.81
C HIS A 332 6.74 -15.85 -3.72
N GLN A 333 5.87 -16.10 -2.75
CA GLN A 333 4.59 -15.40 -2.58
C GLN A 333 4.71 -13.92 -2.14
N MET A 334 5.93 -13.49 -1.79
CA MET A 334 6.22 -12.12 -1.35
C MET A 334 6.14 -11.10 -2.48
N LEU A 335 6.35 -11.51 -3.74
CA LEU A 335 6.20 -10.60 -4.88
C LEU A 335 4.71 -10.31 -5.10
N PRO A 336 4.27 -9.05 -5.00
CA PRO A 336 2.87 -8.74 -5.22
C PRO A 336 2.45 -9.00 -6.67
N PHE A 337 1.24 -9.50 -6.87
CA PHE A 337 0.67 -9.78 -8.20
C PHE A 337 0.77 -8.58 -9.15
N ASP A 338 0.45 -7.39 -8.66
CA ASP A 338 0.49 -6.17 -9.45
C ASP A 338 1.92 -5.78 -9.88
N LYS A 339 2.92 -6.12 -9.06
CA LYS A 339 4.34 -5.99 -9.42
C LYS A 339 4.74 -7.04 -10.45
N LEU A 340 4.27 -8.27 -10.29
CA LEU A 340 4.45 -9.34 -11.29
C LEU A 340 3.90 -8.94 -12.66
N VAL A 341 2.71 -8.34 -12.72
CA VAL A 341 2.10 -7.81 -13.96
C VAL A 341 2.95 -6.71 -14.61
N GLN A 342 3.66 -5.90 -13.83
CA GLN A 342 4.60 -4.89 -14.34
C GLN A 342 5.87 -5.55 -14.91
N VAL A 343 6.41 -6.56 -14.22
CA VAL A 343 7.63 -7.26 -14.63
C VAL A 343 7.42 -8.09 -15.89
N ILE A 344 6.31 -8.84 -15.97
CA ILE A 344 5.97 -9.64 -17.17
C ILE A 344 5.53 -8.75 -18.33
N ASN A 345 4.90 -7.62 -18.02
CA ASN A 345 4.31 -6.68 -18.98
C ASN A 345 3.49 -7.36 -20.10
N PRO A 346 2.48 -8.19 -19.79
CA PRO A 346 1.69 -8.86 -20.83
C PRO A 346 0.84 -7.84 -21.61
N VAL A 347 0.40 -8.23 -22.82
CA VAL A 347 -0.51 -7.43 -23.64
C VAL A 347 -1.70 -6.96 -22.79
N ARG A 348 -1.98 -5.66 -22.82
CA ARG A 348 -3.05 -5.05 -22.02
C ARG A 348 -4.35 -5.11 -22.80
N ASP A 349 -5.38 -5.61 -22.13
CA ASP A 349 -6.76 -5.58 -22.59
C ASP A 349 -7.63 -5.05 -21.44
N PRO A 350 -8.33 -3.92 -21.62
CA PRO A 350 -9.15 -3.33 -20.56
C PRO A 350 -10.34 -4.20 -20.13
N LEU A 351 -10.71 -5.21 -20.92
CA LEU A 351 -11.80 -6.13 -20.63
C LEU A 351 -11.33 -7.39 -19.87
N ARG A 352 -10.04 -7.47 -19.52
CA ARG A 352 -9.41 -8.64 -18.89
C ARG A 352 -8.55 -8.24 -17.70
N ILE A 353 -8.54 -9.09 -16.68
CA ILE A 353 -7.54 -9.00 -15.62
C ILE A 353 -6.22 -9.52 -16.21
N PRO A 354 -5.09 -8.78 -16.08
CA PRO A 354 -3.81 -9.26 -16.60
C PRO A 354 -3.45 -10.65 -16.06
N LEU A 355 -2.83 -11.50 -16.89
CA LEU A 355 -2.34 -12.85 -16.57
C LEU A 355 -3.38 -13.92 -16.22
N VAL A 356 -4.56 -13.57 -15.67
CA VAL A 356 -5.52 -14.55 -15.13
C VAL A 356 -6.97 -14.18 -15.40
N SER A 357 -7.74 -15.16 -15.86
CA SER A 357 -9.20 -15.08 -16.03
C SER A 357 -9.98 -15.83 -14.96
N ILE A 358 -9.32 -16.77 -14.26
CA ILE A 358 -9.93 -17.71 -13.32
C ILE A 358 -9.24 -17.59 -11.95
N MET A 359 -10.04 -17.54 -10.88
CA MET A 359 -9.59 -17.62 -9.50
C MET A 359 -10.07 -18.92 -8.85
N PHE A 360 -9.20 -19.62 -8.12
CA PHE A 360 -9.53 -20.84 -7.38
C PHE A 360 -9.12 -20.76 -5.91
N ASN A 361 -10.06 -21.08 -5.02
CA ASN A 361 -9.84 -21.14 -3.57
C ASN A 361 -10.41 -22.43 -2.97
N LEU A 362 -9.64 -23.07 -2.08
CA LEU A 362 -10.09 -24.19 -1.27
C LEU A 362 -9.68 -23.95 0.18
N GLN A 363 -10.65 -23.74 1.06
CA GLN A 363 -10.39 -23.38 2.47
C GLN A 363 -11.62 -23.59 3.36
N LYS A 364 -11.39 -23.58 4.68
CA LYS A 364 -12.50 -23.41 5.64
C LYS A 364 -12.96 -21.95 5.65
N ALA A 365 -14.19 -21.70 6.06
CA ALA A 365 -14.70 -20.35 6.25
C ALA A 365 -13.79 -19.58 7.23
N PHE A 366 -13.50 -18.32 6.89
CA PHE A 366 -12.62 -17.47 7.69
C PHE A 366 -13.16 -17.18 9.09
N LEU A 367 -14.49 -17.06 9.24
CA LEU A 367 -15.10 -17.08 10.55
C LEU A 367 -15.00 -18.49 11.12
N LYS A 368 -14.16 -18.67 12.15
CA LYS A 368 -14.23 -19.83 13.03
C LYS A 368 -15.47 -19.67 13.91
N GLU A 369 -16.55 -20.36 13.57
CA GLU A 369 -17.76 -20.40 14.38
C GLU A 369 -17.38 -20.80 15.81
N GLY A 370 -17.75 -19.97 16.78
CA GLY A 370 -17.30 -20.10 18.16
C GLY A 370 -18.27 -19.46 19.13
N SER A 371 -18.33 -20.03 20.33
CA SER A 371 -19.08 -19.48 21.46
C SER A 371 -18.16 -18.59 22.30
N TYR A 372 -18.61 -17.37 22.53
CA TYR A 372 -18.01 -16.35 23.38
C TYR A 372 -18.94 -16.17 24.59
N GLY A 373 -18.77 -17.01 25.61
CA GLY A 373 -19.72 -17.09 26.71
C GLY A 373 -21.13 -17.42 26.20
N ASP A 374 -22.08 -16.50 26.41
CA ASP A 374 -23.48 -16.64 25.98
C ASP A 374 -23.74 -16.15 24.53
N ILE A 375 -22.71 -15.69 23.82
CA ILE A 375 -22.79 -15.25 22.43
C ILE A 375 -22.28 -16.33 21.48
N GLU A 376 -23.01 -16.60 20.41
CA GLU A 376 -22.59 -17.44 19.29
C GLU A 376 -22.66 -16.64 17.99
N LEU A 377 -21.57 -16.67 17.21
CA LEU A 377 -21.52 -16.12 15.85
C LEU A 377 -21.45 -17.27 14.85
N VAL A 378 -22.49 -17.39 14.01
CA VAL A 378 -22.61 -18.48 13.02
C VAL A 378 -22.49 -17.92 11.61
N SER A 379 -21.64 -18.53 10.78
CA SER A 379 -21.45 -18.10 9.39
C SER A 379 -22.62 -18.54 8.51
N VAL A 380 -23.28 -17.58 7.85
CA VAL A 380 -24.38 -17.85 6.92
C VAL A 380 -23.93 -17.50 5.50
N PRO A 381 -24.34 -18.25 4.45
CA PRO A 381 -24.11 -17.83 3.08
C PRO A 381 -24.61 -16.42 2.82
N SER A 382 -23.77 -15.59 2.21
CA SER A 382 -24.11 -14.24 1.78
C SER A 382 -24.25 -14.16 0.26
N HIS A 383 -24.86 -13.09 -0.23
CA HIS A 383 -24.90 -12.75 -1.65
C HIS A 383 -23.52 -12.25 -2.11
N SER A 384 -23.08 -12.69 -3.29
CA SER A 384 -21.89 -12.16 -3.95
C SER A 384 -22.33 -11.08 -4.94
N PRO A 385 -21.97 -9.79 -4.75
CA PRO A 385 -22.49 -8.69 -5.57
C PRO A 385 -22.08 -8.80 -7.04
N ALA A 386 -20.83 -9.18 -7.29
CA ALA A 386 -20.27 -9.39 -8.61
C ALA A 386 -18.95 -10.17 -8.55
N THR A 387 -18.49 -10.69 -9.69
CA THR A 387 -17.15 -11.26 -9.86
C THR A 387 -16.26 -10.34 -10.71
N LEU A 388 -14.98 -10.22 -10.35
CA LEU A 388 -13.96 -9.57 -11.18
C LEU A 388 -13.38 -10.53 -12.23
N TYR A 389 -13.48 -11.83 -11.97
CA TYR A 389 -12.94 -12.91 -12.80
C TYR A 389 -14.03 -13.48 -13.70
N ASP A 390 -13.64 -14.07 -14.83
CA ASP A 390 -14.59 -14.80 -15.67
C ASP A 390 -15.20 -15.98 -14.91
N LEU A 391 -14.38 -16.67 -14.11
CA LEU A 391 -14.82 -17.66 -13.12
C LEU A 391 -14.07 -17.45 -11.79
N SER A 392 -14.82 -17.42 -10.69
CA SER A 392 -14.31 -17.49 -9.31
C SER A 392 -14.84 -18.77 -8.66
N VAL A 393 -13.95 -19.75 -8.49
CA VAL A 393 -14.27 -21.08 -7.96
C VAL A 393 -13.83 -21.18 -6.51
N ASN A 394 -14.80 -21.32 -5.62
CA ASN A 394 -14.58 -21.36 -4.18
C ASN A 394 -15.14 -22.66 -3.59
N ILE A 395 -14.28 -23.47 -2.98
CA ILE A 395 -14.66 -24.65 -2.20
C ILE A 395 -14.49 -24.31 -0.73
N VAL A 396 -15.61 -24.12 -0.04
CA VAL A 396 -15.63 -23.57 1.33
C VAL A 396 -16.25 -24.55 2.30
N GLY A 397 -15.49 -24.88 3.36
CA GLY A 397 -15.96 -25.68 4.49
C GLY A 397 -16.59 -24.83 5.59
N ARG A 398 -17.80 -25.17 6.02
CA ARG A 398 -18.48 -24.62 7.20
C ARG A 398 -18.89 -25.75 8.15
N ASN A 399 -19.38 -25.43 9.35
CA ASN A 399 -19.91 -26.45 10.27
C ASN A 399 -21.07 -27.25 9.66
N ALA A 400 -21.84 -26.63 8.75
CA ALA A 400 -22.92 -27.28 8.01
C ALA A 400 -22.44 -28.16 6.82
N GLY A 401 -21.13 -28.30 6.61
CA GLY A 401 -20.52 -29.07 5.53
C GLY A 401 -19.80 -28.22 4.47
N TRP A 402 -19.27 -28.90 3.46
CA TRP A 402 -18.50 -28.29 2.36
C TRP A 402 -19.37 -27.98 1.15
N ARG A 403 -19.09 -26.85 0.47
CA ARG A 403 -19.80 -26.45 -0.74
C ARG A 403 -18.83 -25.96 -1.81
N LEU A 404 -19.13 -26.30 -3.06
CA LEU A 404 -18.56 -25.70 -4.26
C LEU A 404 -19.44 -24.51 -4.68
N MET A 405 -18.82 -23.37 -4.91
CA MET A 405 -19.46 -22.15 -5.40
C MET A 405 -18.66 -21.62 -6.59
N ILE A 406 -19.32 -21.46 -7.73
CA ILE A 406 -18.73 -20.92 -8.95
C ILE A 406 -19.50 -19.64 -9.27
N ASP A 407 -18.90 -18.48 -8.98
CA ASP A 407 -19.38 -17.19 -9.49
C ASP A 407 -18.78 -16.98 -10.89
N TYR A 408 -19.60 -16.64 -11.87
CA TYR A 408 -19.15 -16.55 -13.26
C TYR A 408 -19.75 -15.37 -14.01
N ASN A 409 -19.02 -14.90 -15.01
CA ASN A 409 -19.47 -13.87 -15.95
C ASN A 409 -20.56 -14.44 -16.86
N SER A 410 -21.83 -14.12 -16.59
CA SER A 410 -22.97 -14.62 -17.36
C SER A 410 -23.12 -13.96 -18.73
N ASN A 411 -22.29 -12.96 -19.06
CA ASN A 411 -22.16 -12.50 -20.44
C ASN A 411 -21.39 -13.50 -21.30
N LEU A 412 -20.50 -14.30 -20.69
CA LEU A 412 -19.64 -15.28 -21.38
C LEU A 412 -20.19 -16.70 -21.30
N PHE A 413 -20.70 -17.12 -20.13
CA PHE A 413 -21.08 -18.51 -19.88
C PHE A 413 -22.57 -18.68 -19.59
N ASP A 414 -23.13 -19.76 -20.11
CA ASP A 414 -24.46 -20.27 -19.77
C ASP A 414 -24.43 -21.12 -18.51
N ALA A 415 -25.55 -21.09 -17.79
CA ALA A 415 -25.72 -21.91 -16.58
C ALA A 415 -25.51 -23.41 -16.88
N ALA A 416 -25.93 -23.88 -18.07
CA ALA A 416 -25.75 -25.26 -18.49
C ALA A 416 -24.27 -25.65 -18.64
N SER A 417 -23.45 -24.77 -19.24
CA SER A 417 -22.01 -25.00 -19.42
C SER A 417 -21.27 -25.04 -18.08
N ILE A 418 -21.62 -24.12 -17.17
CA ILE A 418 -21.08 -24.12 -15.79
C ILE A 418 -21.54 -25.34 -14.99
N GLU A 419 -22.78 -25.80 -15.17
CA GLU A 419 -23.27 -27.03 -14.53
C GLU A 419 -22.47 -28.25 -14.98
N VAL A 420 -22.21 -28.38 -16.29
CA VAL A 420 -21.35 -29.43 -16.84
C VAL A 420 -19.95 -29.38 -16.24
N PHE A 421 -19.31 -28.21 -16.22
CA PHE A 421 -17.99 -28.04 -15.62
C PHE A 421 -17.99 -28.40 -14.12
N SER A 422 -19.01 -27.97 -13.37
CA SER A 422 -19.14 -28.28 -11.95
C SER A 422 -19.29 -29.78 -11.67
N ASN A 423 -19.98 -30.51 -12.56
CA ASN A 423 -20.16 -31.95 -12.46
C ASN A 423 -18.85 -32.69 -12.73
N LEU A 424 -18.11 -32.27 -13.76
CA LEU A 424 -16.78 -32.79 -14.04
C LEU A 424 -15.82 -32.54 -12.88
N LEU A 425 -15.79 -31.32 -12.34
CA LEU A 425 -14.92 -30.98 -11.21
C LEU A 425 -15.16 -31.90 -10.01
N VAL A 426 -16.42 -32.14 -9.65
CA VAL A 426 -16.77 -33.04 -8.54
C VAL A 426 -16.41 -34.50 -8.85
N ASP A 427 -16.56 -34.97 -10.09
CA ASP A 427 -16.12 -36.32 -10.50
C ASP A 427 -14.59 -36.45 -10.40
N VAL A 428 -13.83 -35.44 -10.81
CA VAL A 428 -12.36 -35.43 -10.67
C VAL A 428 -11.94 -35.45 -9.20
N PHE A 429 -12.61 -34.69 -8.33
CA PHE A 429 -12.38 -34.76 -6.87
C PHE A 429 -12.67 -36.15 -6.29
N ALA A 430 -13.73 -36.83 -6.74
CA ALA A 430 -14.02 -38.19 -6.30
C ALA A 430 -12.94 -39.17 -6.78
N ARG A 431 -12.51 -39.08 -8.04
CA ARG A 431 -11.50 -39.99 -8.61
C ARG A 431 -10.10 -39.79 -8.05
N ILE A 432 -9.68 -38.54 -7.84
CA ILE A 432 -8.34 -38.28 -7.28
C ILE A 432 -8.22 -38.78 -5.84
N THR A 433 -9.35 -38.90 -5.12
CA THR A 433 -9.39 -39.44 -3.76
C THR A 433 -9.53 -40.96 -3.73
N ASP A 434 -10.35 -41.56 -4.60
CA ASP A 434 -10.64 -43.01 -4.57
C ASP A 434 -9.76 -43.87 -5.49
N ALA A 435 -9.32 -43.31 -6.62
CA ALA A 435 -8.65 -44.03 -7.69
C ALA A 435 -7.55 -43.17 -8.35
N PRO A 436 -6.49 -42.77 -7.60
CA PRO A 436 -5.44 -41.86 -8.10
C PRO A 436 -4.64 -42.44 -9.28
N ASP A 437 -4.67 -43.76 -9.50
CA ASP A 437 -4.04 -44.42 -10.65
C ASP A 437 -4.82 -44.26 -11.97
N THR A 438 -6.02 -43.67 -11.93
CA THR A 438 -6.81 -43.36 -13.13
C THR A 438 -6.06 -42.36 -14.01
N ARG A 439 -5.93 -42.65 -15.31
CA ARG A 439 -5.37 -41.69 -16.28
C ARG A 439 -6.36 -40.58 -16.57
N LEU A 440 -5.87 -39.37 -16.80
CA LEU A 440 -6.74 -38.24 -17.15
C LEU A 440 -7.57 -38.55 -18.41
N SER A 441 -6.96 -39.17 -19.42
CA SER A 441 -7.61 -39.60 -20.67
C SER A 441 -8.78 -40.58 -20.47
N ASP A 442 -8.81 -41.31 -19.35
CA ASP A 442 -9.84 -42.31 -19.06
C ASP A 442 -11.07 -41.71 -18.37
N ILE A 443 -11.02 -40.43 -17.99
CA ILE A 443 -12.11 -39.72 -17.34
C ILE A 443 -13.10 -39.25 -18.41
N PRO A 444 -14.37 -39.70 -18.37
CA PRO A 444 -15.34 -39.31 -19.39
C PRO A 444 -15.61 -37.81 -19.39
N THR A 445 -15.30 -37.13 -20.49
CA THR A 445 -15.68 -35.74 -20.71
C THR A 445 -17.15 -35.68 -21.13
N ARG A 446 -18.06 -35.76 -20.16
CA ARG A 446 -19.49 -35.56 -20.42
C ARG A 446 -19.75 -34.08 -20.73
N GLY A 447 -19.68 -33.65 -22.00
CA GLY A 447 -20.44 -32.48 -22.47
C GLY A 447 -19.72 -31.39 -23.28
N ALA A 448 -18.39 -31.27 -23.25
CA ALA A 448 -17.73 -30.19 -24.01
C ALA A 448 -17.77 -30.42 -25.54
N ALA A 449 -17.53 -31.65 -25.99
CA ALA A 449 -17.45 -31.97 -27.42
C ALA A 449 -18.78 -31.87 -28.19
N VAL A 450 -19.92 -31.83 -27.50
CA VAL A 450 -21.26 -31.74 -28.13
C VAL A 450 -21.80 -30.30 -28.17
N LEU A 451 -21.34 -29.43 -27.27
CA LEU A 451 -21.70 -28.00 -27.29
C LEU A 451 -20.70 -27.14 -28.09
N LEU A 452 -19.44 -27.58 -28.21
CA LEU A 452 -18.39 -26.87 -28.96
C LEU A 452 -18.31 -27.24 -30.45
N SER A 453 -19.29 -27.98 -31.00
CA SER A 453 -19.31 -28.42 -32.40
C SER A 453 -19.73 -27.35 -33.41
N SER A 454 -19.81 -26.08 -33.00
CA SER A 454 -20.05 -24.94 -33.90
C SER A 454 -18.83 -24.02 -33.93
N ASP A 455 -17.89 -24.29 -34.83
CA ASP A 455 -16.90 -23.33 -35.38
C ASP A 455 -16.30 -22.25 -34.44
N HIS A 456 -16.03 -22.57 -33.18
CA HIS A 456 -15.33 -21.65 -32.27
C HIS A 456 -13.83 -21.79 -32.43
N ARG A 457 -13.32 -21.30 -33.56
CA ARG A 457 -11.92 -20.86 -33.64
C ARG A 457 -11.73 -19.79 -32.56
N VAL A 458 -10.59 -19.84 -31.87
CA VAL A 458 -10.02 -18.68 -31.17
C VAL A 458 -9.97 -17.55 -32.20
N LEU A 459 -10.98 -16.68 -32.17
CA LEU A 459 -11.00 -15.49 -33.00
C LEU A 459 -10.06 -14.51 -32.32
N GLU A 460 -8.90 -14.32 -32.94
CA GLU A 460 -8.12 -13.10 -32.71
C GLU A 460 -9.08 -11.91 -32.80
N PRO A 461 -8.97 -10.92 -31.89
CA PRO A 461 -9.83 -9.75 -31.98
C PRO A 461 -9.71 -9.17 -33.38
N GLU A 462 -10.84 -9.03 -34.09
CA GLU A 462 -10.82 -8.33 -35.37
C GLU A 462 -10.21 -6.94 -35.12
N PRO A 463 -9.18 -6.54 -35.89
CA PRO A 463 -8.66 -5.19 -35.77
C PRO A 463 -9.83 -4.26 -36.00
N VAL A 464 -10.15 -3.42 -35.00
CA VAL A 464 -11.15 -2.36 -35.15
C VAL A 464 -10.75 -1.60 -36.40
N ALA A 465 -11.53 -1.76 -37.47
CA ALA A 465 -11.25 -1.15 -38.75
C ALA A 465 -11.05 0.34 -38.51
N SER A 466 -9.87 0.86 -38.87
CA SER A 466 -9.57 2.27 -38.75
C SER A 466 -10.62 3.02 -39.55
N VAL A 467 -11.59 3.61 -38.87
CA VAL A 467 -12.53 4.52 -39.50
C VAL A 467 -11.70 5.74 -39.89
N ALA A 468 -11.34 5.82 -41.16
CA ALA A 468 -10.78 7.01 -41.75
C ALA A 468 -11.87 8.10 -41.73
N THR A 469 -11.94 8.83 -40.62
CA THR A 469 -12.86 9.95 -40.46
C THR A 469 -12.13 11.26 -40.76
N LYS A 470 -12.74 12.01 -41.67
CA LYS A 470 -12.27 13.26 -42.26
C LYS A 470 -11.98 14.34 -41.23
N SER A 471 -10.85 15.02 -41.43
CA SER A 471 -10.55 16.42 -41.05
C SER A 471 -10.83 16.79 -39.58
N ALA A 472 -9.98 16.30 -38.66
CA ALA A 472 -9.90 16.84 -37.31
C ALA A 472 -9.24 18.23 -37.31
N VAL A 473 -9.81 19.15 -36.54
CA VAL A 473 -9.09 20.35 -36.09
C VAL A 473 -7.80 19.87 -35.41
N ALA A 474 -6.65 20.44 -35.80
CA ALA A 474 -5.37 20.02 -35.24
C ALA A 474 -5.33 20.34 -33.74
N PHE A 475 -5.30 19.32 -32.89
CA PHE A 475 -4.87 19.46 -31.50
C PHE A 475 -3.43 19.97 -31.50
N ASP A 476 -3.19 21.13 -30.91
CA ASP A 476 -1.91 21.84 -30.97
C ASP A 476 -0.93 21.43 -29.85
N GLY A 477 -1.39 20.64 -28.87
CA GLY A 477 -0.61 20.17 -27.71
C GLY A 477 0.16 18.86 -27.89
N TYR A 478 0.31 18.33 -29.12
CA TYR A 478 0.95 17.03 -29.32
C TYR A 478 2.43 16.99 -28.90
N GLU A 479 3.15 18.09 -29.00
CA GLU A 479 4.54 18.17 -28.54
C GLU A 479 4.64 18.14 -27.02
N ASP A 480 3.71 18.77 -26.31
CA ASP A 480 3.64 18.72 -24.85
C ASP A 480 3.28 17.31 -24.35
N LEU A 481 2.32 16.64 -25.01
CA LEU A 481 2.00 15.23 -24.72
C LEU A 481 3.20 14.30 -24.99
N ARG A 482 3.93 14.54 -26.08
CA ARG A 482 5.11 13.75 -26.45
C ARG A 482 6.24 13.94 -25.45
N ALA A 483 6.49 15.19 -25.02
CA ALA A 483 7.46 15.49 -23.98
C ALA A 483 7.08 14.86 -22.64
N LEU A 484 5.79 14.88 -22.28
CA LEU A 484 5.27 14.23 -21.08
C LEU A 484 5.48 12.71 -21.12
N TRP A 485 5.16 12.06 -22.24
CA TRP A 485 5.38 10.62 -22.40
C TRP A 485 6.87 10.27 -22.41
N ALA A 486 7.71 11.10 -23.04
CA ALA A 486 9.17 10.92 -23.04
C ALA A 486 9.76 10.96 -21.62
N GLU A 487 9.31 11.91 -20.80
CA GLU A 487 9.72 12.01 -19.41
C GLU A 487 9.24 10.81 -18.58
N LEU A 488 7.96 10.44 -18.70
CA LEU A 488 7.36 9.38 -17.89
C LEU A 488 7.85 7.98 -18.25
N LEU A 489 8.02 7.69 -19.54
CA LEU A 489 8.49 6.40 -20.04
C LEU A 489 10.02 6.30 -20.09
N VAL A 490 10.72 7.42 -19.84
CA VAL A 490 12.18 7.52 -19.94
C VAL A 490 12.65 7.10 -21.34
N LEU A 491 11.97 7.62 -22.36
CA LEU A 491 12.23 7.34 -23.78
C LEU A 491 12.58 8.62 -24.55
N PRO A 492 13.45 8.53 -25.57
CA PRO A 492 13.66 9.63 -26.50
C PRO A 492 12.35 10.05 -27.22
N PRO A 493 12.05 11.37 -27.37
CA PRO A 493 10.80 11.83 -27.99
C PRO A 493 10.55 11.35 -29.43
N ASP A 494 11.62 11.00 -30.15
CA ASP A 494 11.58 10.45 -31.51
C ASP A 494 11.08 9.00 -31.56
N GLN A 495 11.12 8.26 -30.45
CA GLN A 495 10.57 6.90 -30.36
C GLN A 495 9.06 6.88 -30.10
N ILE A 496 8.46 8.01 -29.69
CA ILE A 496 7.04 8.11 -29.37
C ILE A 496 6.30 8.60 -30.60
N THR A 497 5.68 7.72 -31.37
CA THR A 497 4.91 8.12 -32.56
C THR A 497 3.47 8.50 -32.18
N ALA A 498 2.77 9.24 -33.05
CA ALA A 498 1.38 9.64 -32.79
C ALA A 498 0.45 8.42 -32.59
N ASP A 499 0.73 7.33 -33.31
CA ASP A 499 -0.03 6.09 -33.26
C ASP A 499 0.64 5.01 -32.37
N GLY A 500 1.73 5.38 -31.67
CA GLY A 500 2.42 4.51 -30.73
C GLY A 500 1.56 4.27 -29.49
N ASN A 501 1.40 3.00 -29.12
CA ASN A 501 0.65 2.61 -27.94
C ASN A 501 1.48 2.81 -26.66
N PHE A 502 0.91 3.49 -25.66
CA PHE A 502 1.54 3.79 -24.37
C PHE A 502 2.11 2.55 -23.67
N PHE A 503 1.39 1.43 -23.71
CA PHE A 503 1.74 0.20 -22.99
C PHE A 503 2.83 -0.59 -23.72
N ASP A 504 2.81 -0.58 -25.06
CA ASP A 504 3.86 -1.18 -25.88
C ASP A 504 5.21 -0.48 -25.69
N LEU A 505 5.16 0.82 -25.35
CA LEU A 505 6.33 1.63 -25.01
C LEU A 505 6.80 1.46 -23.55
N GLY A 506 6.26 0.48 -22.82
CA GLY A 506 6.65 0.17 -21.43
C GLY A 506 5.82 0.90 -20.37
N GLY A 507 4.77 1.61 -20.77
CA GLY A 507 3.81 2.19 -19.84
C GLY A 507 3.01 1.13 -19.09
N HIS A 508 2.53 1.49 -17.90
CA HIS A 508 1.62 0.65 -17.11
C HIS A 508 0.56 1.52 -16.43
N SER A 509 -0.47 0.90 -15.85
CA SER A 509 -1.63 1.55 -15.23
C SER A 509 -1.30 2.72 -14.29
N VAL A 510 -0.27 2.57 -13.46
CA VAL A 510 0.22 3.63 -12.55
C VAL A 510 0.81 4.81 -13.32
N LEU A 511 1.63 4.57 -14.35
CA LEU A 511 2.16 5.64 -15.20
C LEU A 511 1.06 6.32 -16.02
N ALA A 512 0.03 5.57 -16.45
CA ALA A 512 -1.12 6.13 -17.16
C ALA A 512 -1.90 7.13 -16.27
N LEU A 513 -2.09 6.84 -14.99
CA LEU A 513 -2.74 7.77 -14.05
C LEU A 513 -1.90 9.02 -13.79
N ARG A 514 -0.59 8.87 -13.54
CA ARG A 514 0.33 10.01 -13.43
C ARG A 514 0.33 10.85 -14.70
N MET A 515 0.28 10.20 -15.86
CA MET A 515 0.15 10.86 -17.15
C MET A 515 -1.15 11.66 -17.21
N LEU A 516 -2.30 11.06 -16.90
CA LEU A 516 -3.59 11.74 -16.92
C LEU A 516 -3.67 12.89 -15.89
N ALA A 517 -3.08 12.74 -14.70
CA ALA A 517 -3.01 13.80 -13.70
C ALA A 517 -2.12 14.96 -14.16
N ARG A 518 -1.00 14.69 -14.83
CA ARG A 518 -0.15 15.74 -15.43
C ARG A 518 -0.79 16.37 -16.66
N VAL A 519 -1.53 15.60 -17.45
CA VAL A 519 -2.36 16.10 -18.54
C VAL A 519 -3.38 17.10 -18.01
N ASP A 520 -4.05 16.81 -16.89
CA ASP A 520 -4.95 17.75 -16.23
C ASP A 520 -4.22 19.04 -15.81
N GLN A 521 -3.03 18.93 -15.24
CA GLN A 521 -2.22 20.11 -14.87
C GLN A 521 -1.79 20.97 -16.07
N ILE A 522 -1.52 20.35 -17.23
CA ILE A 522 -1.07 21.05 -18.45
C ILE A 522 -2.26 21.64 -19.21
N PHE A 523 -3.30 20.84 -19.42
CA PHE A 523 -4.41 21.14 -20.33
C PHE A 523 -5.72 21.53 -19.62
N GLY A 524 -5.78 21.43 -18.28
CA GLY A 524 -6.97 21.77 -17.48
C GLY A 524 -8.17 20.85 -17.70
N THR A 525 -7.94 19.69 -18.32
CA THR A 525 -8.95 18.67 -18.59
C THR A 525 -8.33 17.28 -18.39
N ARG A 526 -9.04 16.42 -17.66
CA ARG A 526 -8.62 15.04 -17.40
C ARG A 526 -9.56 14.04 -18.08
N PRO A 527 -9.11 13.38 -19.17
CA PRO A 527 -9.83 12.24 -19.72
C PRO A 527 -9.96 11.13 -18.67
N SER A 528 -11.07 10.38 -18.71
CA SER A 528 -11.20 9.20 -17.85
C SER A 528 -10.18 8.14 -18.26
N LEU A 529 -9.69 7.39 -17.28
CA LEU A 529 -8.75 6.30 -17.53
C LEU A 529 -9.37 5.24 -18.47
N TYR A 530 -10.65 4.91 -18.30
CA TYR A 530 -11.36 4.00 -19.19
C TYR A 530 -11.37 4.50 -20.64
N ALA A 531 -11.60 5.80 -20.88
CA ALA A 531 -11.56 6.36 -22.22
C ALA A 531 -10.16 6.23 -22.84
N PHE A 532 -9.12 6.54 -22.08
CA PHE A 532 -7.73 6.39 -22.53
C PHE A 532 -7.35 4.94 -22.82
N LEU A 533 -7.80 3.98 -22.01
CA LEU A 533 -7.52 2.56 -22.23
C LEU A 533 -8.13 2.00 -23.52
N ASN A 534 -9.23 2.59 -24.01
CA ASN A 534 -9.83 2.22 -25.29
C ASN A 534 -9.05 2.78 -26.50
N THR A 535 -8.31 3.88 -26.31
CA THR A 535 -7.50 4.53 -27.35
C THR A 535 -6.12 4.95 -26.81
N PRO A 536 -5.24 4.00 -26.42
CA PRO A 536 -4.04 4.27 -25.63
C PRO A 536 -2.86 4.80 -26.47
N THR A 537 -3.15 5.65 -27.45
CA THR A 537 -2.17 6.28 -28.34
C THR A 537 -2.08 7.78 -28.08
N LEU A 538 -0.97 8.39 -28.49
CA LEU A 538 -0.78 9.83 -28.35
C LEU A 538 -1.85 10.62 -29.15
N ARG A 539 -2.25 10.11 -30.32
CA ARG A 539 -3.39 10.60 -31.11
C ARG A 539 -4.72 10.43 -30.37
N GLY A 540 -5.01 9.24 -29.85
CA GLY A 540 -6.24 8.97 -29.12
C GLY A 540 -6.40 9.87 -27.90
N LEU A 541 -5.31 10.12 -27.18
CA LEU A 541 -5.28 11.07 -26.07
C LEU A 541 -5.52 12.52 -26.52
N GLY A 542 -4.91 12.94 -27.63
CA GLY A 542 -5.15 14.27 -28.21
C GLY A 542 -6.60 14.47 -28.68
N GLU A 543 -7.27 13.41 -29.14
CA GLU A 543 -8.71 13.43 -29.46
C GLU A 543 -9.56 13.57 -28.19
N LEU A 544 -9.22 12.88 -27.10
CA LEU A 544 -9.90 12.99 -25.81
C LEU A 544 -9.75 14.37 -25.14
N LEU A 545 -8.70 15.13 -25.48
CA LEU A 545 -8.39 16.45 -24.93
C LEU A 545 -8.96 17.62 -25.74
N GLN A 546 -9.68 17.36 -26.83
CA GLN A 546 -10.31 18.44 -27.58
C GLN A 546 -11.39 19.11 -26.71
N PRO A 547 -11.38 20.45 -26.60
CA PRO A 547 -12.18 21.15 -25.61
C PRO A 547 -13.68 21.08 -25.93
N GLU A 548 -14.46 20.54 -25.00
CA GLU A 548 -15.70 21.21 -24.61
C GLU A 548 -15.36 22.34 -23.63
N LYS A 549 -15.89 23.53 -23.91
CA LYS A 549 -15.53 24.81 -23.27
C LYS A 549 -15.57 24.79 -21.73
N LYS A 550 -14.45 25.10 -21.05
CA LYS A 550 -14.27 26.26 -20.11
C LYS A 550 -12.92 26.32 -19.36
N ALA A 551 -12.18 27.39 -19.64
CA ALA A 551 -11.57 28.42 -18.76
C ALA A 551 -10.69 28.08 -17.52
N THR A 552 -9.37 28.34 -17.67
CA THR A 552 -8.52 29.38 -17.01
C THR A 552 -7.23 28.86 -16.33
N GLN A 553 -6.06 29.20 -16.89
CA GLN A 553 -4.72 28.93 -16.32
C GLN A 553 -4.19 30.12 -15.49
N SER A 554 -3.37 29.84 -14.46
CA SER A 554 -2.61 30.80 -13.63
C SER A 554 -1.09 30.58 -13.74
N LYS A 555 -0.30 31.67 -13.67
CA LYS A 555 1.14 31.78 -13.97
C LYS A 555 2.07 31.48 -12.76
N ARG A 556 3.28 30.94 -13.03
CA ARG A 556 4.42 30.79 -12.08
C ARG A 556 5.61 31.73 -12.41
N THR A 557 6.43 32.07 -11.39
CA THR A 557 7.62 32.98 -11.40
C THR A 557 8.98 32.26 -11.16
N LYS A 558 10.12 32.96 -11.36
CA LYS A 558 11.50 32.46 -11.75
C LYS A 558 12.58 32.46 -10.61
N PRO A 559 13.67 31.64 -10.64
CA PRO A 559 14.73 31.58 -9.57
C PRO A 559 15.95 32.54 -9.70
N LEU A 560 16.68 32.81 -8.59
CA LEU A 560 17.91 33.65 -8.46
C LEU A 560 19.23 32.82 -8.31
N ALA A 561 20.41 33.48 -8.38
CA ALA A 561 21.76 32.86 -8.46
C ALA A 561 22.50 32.66 -7.09
N PRO A 562 23.36 31.63 -6.93
CA PRO A 562 24.00 31.22 -5.65
C PRO A 562 25.21 32.06 -5.17
N SER A 563 25.51 32.05 -3.85
CA SER A 563 26.61 32.82 -3.20
C SER A 563 28.01 32.20 -3.27
N GLY A 564 28.14 30.98 -3.79
CA GLY A 564 29.42 30.29 -3.97
C GLY A 564 29.89 29.39 -2.81
N ILE A 565 29.26 29.41 -1.62
CA ILE A 565 29.40 28.37 -0.57
C ILE A 565 28.05 27.75 -0.24
N TRP A 566 27.06 28.61 0.03
CA TRP A 566 25.70 28.18 0.28
C TRP A 566 24.83 28.45 -0.92
N ASP A 567 23.85 27.59 -1.10
CA ASP A 567 22.73 27.75 -2.00
C ASP A 567 21.44 27.81 -1.20
N LEU A 568 20.54 28.72 -1.59
CA LEU A 568 19.26 28.94 -0.92
C LEU A 568 18.15 28.61 -1.91
N ILE A 569 17.45 27.52 -1.62
CA ILE A 569 16.38 27.00 -2.45
C ILE A 569 15.08 27.12 -1.67
N GLU A 570 14.07 27.74 -2.27
CA GLU A 570 12.71 27.69 -1.76
C GLU A 570 12.14 26.31 -2.06
N LEU A 571 11.99 25.49 -1.01
CA LEU A 571 11.29 24.22 -1.11
C LEU A 571 9.79 24.44 -1.31
N ARG A 572 9.27 25.56 -0.78
CA ARG A 572 7.91 26.02 -1.00
C ARG A 572 7.79 27.53 -0.80
N ALA A 573 7.21 28.22 -1.79
CA ALA A 573 6.87 29.63 -1.69
C ALA A 573 5.61 29.84 -0.83
N GLY A 574 5.64 30.87 0.02
CA GLY A 574 4.48 31.38 0.77
C GLY A 574 4.19 32.83 0.35
N SER A 575 3.23 33.49 1.00
CA SER A 575 2.92 34.90 0.73
C SER A 575 4.11 35.82 1.01
N ASP A 576 4.15 36.99 0.36
CA ASP A 576 5.28 37.94 0.43
C ASP A 576 5.62 38.40 1.88
N LEU A 577 4.65 38.29 2.79
CA LEU A 577 4.77 38.71 4.20
C LEU A 577 4.79 37.54 5.20
N ALA A 578 4.71 36.29 4.75
CA ALA A 578 4.68 35.12 5.63
C ALA A 578 5.97 34.99 6.47
N PRO A 579 5.96 34.38 7.67
CA PRO A 579 7.19 33.89 8.29
C PRO A 579 7.96 32.93 7.35
N VAL A 580 9.26 32.81 7.57
CA VAL A 580 10.15 31.92 6.79
C VAL A 580 10.73 30.86 7.72
N LEU A 581 10.46 29.60 7.41
CA LEU A 581 11.15 28.46 8.00
C LEU A 581 12.37 28.12 7.15
N LEU A 582 13.57 28.38 7.67
CA LEU A 582 14.84 28.11 7.02
C LEU A 582 15.49 26.86 7.61
N THR A 583 15.62 25.83 6.78
CA THR A 583 16.26 24.55 7.10
C THR A 583 17.70 24.53 6.60
N VAL A 584 18.56 23.68 7.19
CA VAL A 584 19.99 23.68 6.90
C VAL A 584 20.48 22.31 6.41
N ASN A 585 21.31 22.35 5.35
CA ASN A 585 22.16 21.31 4.78
C ASN A 585 21.46 20.14 4.06
N GLN A 586 20.46 19.48 4.66
CA GLN A 586 19.89 18.24 4.11
C GLN A 586 18.50 18.44 3.48
N PRO A 587 18.39 18.94 2.23
CA PRO A 587 17.10 19.31 1.64
C PRO A 587 16.12 18.14 1.64
N PHE A 588 16.55 16.93 1.26
CA PHE A 588 15.67 15.74 1.20
C PHE A 588 15.02 15.38 2.54
N MET A 589 15.70 15.62 3.68
CA MET A 589 15.15 15.36 5.03
C MET A 589 14.08 16.37 5.44
N TYR A 590 14.03 17.55 4.80
CA TYR A 590 13.06 18.61 5.10
C TYR A 590 11.98 18.77 4.03
N HIS A 591 11.96 17.94 2.96
CA HIS A 591 10.88 17.99 1.97
C HIS A 591 9.53 17.64 2.59
N ALA A 592 9.49 16.66 3.51
CA ALA A 592 8.29 16.35 4.28
C ALA A 592 7.84 17.58 5.10
N LEU A 593 8.78 18.23 5.80
CA LEU A 593 8.48 19.45 6.57
C LEU A 593 7.99 20.60 5.66
N ALA A 594 8.58 20.75 4.47
CA ALA A 594 8.18 21.75 3.48
C ALA A 594 6.83 21.46 2.82
N ARG A 595 6.37 20.20 2.83
CA ARG A 595 5.05 19.83 2.32
C ARG A 595 3.96 20.13 3.34
N GLU A 596 4.17 19.75 4.60
CA GLU A 596 3.12 19.80 5.65
C GLU A 596 2.86 21.21 6.23
N MET A 597 3.83 22.14 6.17
CA MET A 597 3.63 23.49 6.75
C MET A 597 2.47 24.25 6.04
N GLY A 598 1.69 25.10 6.71
CA GLY A 598 0.62 25.85 6.03
C GLY A 598 1.10 26.85 4.95
N VAL A 599 0.24 27.25 4.00
CA VAL A 599 0.54 28.25 2.93
C VAL A 599 0.98 29.62 3.47
N ASP A 600 0.70 29.88 4.73
CA ASP A 600 1.09 31.08 5.48
C ASP A 600 2.57 31.05 5.95
N CYS A 601 3.37 30.11 5.45
CA CYS A 601 4.81 30.01 5.73
C CYS A 601 5.60 29.70 4.46
N THR A 602 6.63 30.50 4.19
CA THR A 602 7.65 30.13 3.20
C THR A 602 8.60 29.11 3.82
N VAL A 603 8.93 28.03 3.10
CA VAL A 603 9.92 27.04 3.54
C VAL A 603 11.11 27.06 2.58
N ALA A 604 12.28 27.37 3.12
CA ALA A 604 13.52 27.46 2.38
C ALA A 604 14.59 26.54 2.98
N ASN A 605 15.54 26.11 2.16
CA ASN A 605 16.67 25.30 2.58
C ASN A 605 17.98 25.95 2.16
N LEU A 606 18.91 26.03 3.12
CA LEU A 606 20.28 26.48 2.94
C LEU A 606 21.21 25.27 2.82
N GLY A 607 21.66 24.94 1.61
CA GLY A 607 22.48 23.74 1.32
C GLY A 607 23.85 24.04 0.71
N VAL A 608 24.70 23.02 0.61
CA VAL A 608 25.96 23.08 -0.16
C VAL A 608 25.72 22.39 -1.51
N PRO A 609 25.76 23.12 -2.64
CA PRO A 609 25.23 22.61 -3.92
C PRO A 609 26.16 21.59 -4.60
N ASP A 610 27.48 21.68 -4.39
CA ASP A 610 28.45 20.84 -5.09
C ASP A 610 29.79 20.68 -4.32
N LYS A 611 30.69 19.85 -4.87
CA LYS A 611 32.02 19.59 -4.30
C LYS A 611 32.92 20.84 -4.25
N ALA A 612 32.73 21.82 -5.15
CA ALA A 612 33.52 23.04 -5.17
C ALA A 612 33.10 23.99 -4.04
N ALA A 613 31.81 24.10 -3.79
CA ALA A 613 31.24 24.80 -2.64
C ALA A 613 31.68 24.15 -1.31
N LEU A 614 31.73 22.81 -1.24
CA LEU A 614 32.27 22.09 -0.08
C LEU A 614 33.76 22.38 0.17
N SER A 615 34.59 22.51 -0.89
CA SER A 615 36.00 22.89 -0.73
C SER A 615 36.12 24.30 -0.13
N LYS A 616 35.32 25.24 -0.63
CA LYS A 616 35.28 26.62 -0.11
C LYS A 616 34.76 26.68 1.33
N LEU A 617 33.77 25.86 1.70
CA LEU A 617 33.32 25.71 3.09
C LEU A 617 34.49 25.26 3.99
N ARG A 618 35.28 24.30 3.51
CA ARG A 618 36.45 23.78 4.24
C ARG A 618 37.54 24.83 4.42
N GLU A 619 37.82 25.62 3.38
CA GLU A 619 38.88 26.64 3.35
C GLU A 619 38.52 27.90 4.15
N SER A 620 37.27 28.35 4.09
CA SER A 620 36.81 29.59 4.72
C SER A 620 36.63 29.50 6.23
N GLY A 621 36.35 28.30 6.76
CA GLY A 621 36.09 28.09 8.19
C GLY A 621 34.68 28.51 8.64
N PHE A 622 34.35 28.21 9.89
CA PHE A 622 32.96 28.27 10.37
C PHE A 622 32.37 29.69 10.34
N ASP A 623 32.95 30.67 11.03
CA ASP A 623 32.38 32.03 11.10
C ASP A 623 32.26 32.74 9.74
N PRO A 624 33.27 32.73 8.86
CA PRO A 624 33.14 33.30 7.52
C PRO A 624 32.08 32.59 6.66
N SER A 625 31.94 31.27 6.78
CA SER A 625 30.88 30.54 6.08
C SER A 625 29.48 30.95 6.56
N ILE A 626 29.29 31.20 7.87
CA ILE A 626 28.01 31.69 8.41
C ILE A 626 27.76 33.14 7.98
N ALA A 627 28.78 33.99 7.87
CA ALA A 627 28.61 35.34 7.36
C ALA A 627 28.09 35.35 5.91
N ALA A 628 28.60 34.45 5.06
CA ALA A 628 28.11 34.28 3.69
C ALA A 628 26.64 33.83 3.65
N ALA A 629 26.26 32.86 4.50
CA ALA A 629 24.86 32.46 4.66
C ALA A 629 23.97 33.61 5.15
N THR A 630 24.46 34.39 6.11
CA THR A 630 23.72 35.51 6.71
C THR A 630 23.37 36.55 5.66
N GLN A 631 24.34 36.95 4.82
CA GLN A 631 24.08 37.93 3.76
C GLN A 631 23.00 37.44 2.78
N MET A 632 23.09 36.18 2.35
CA MET A 632 22.09 35.57 1.45
C MET A 632 20.68 35.56 2.06
N VAL A 633 20.57 35.25 3.36
CA VAL A 633 19.29 35.25 4.06
C VAL A 633 18.74 36.67 4.21
N LEU A 634 19.59 37.66 4.50
CA LEU A 634 19.18 39.07 4.59
C LEU A 634 18.69 39.61 3.25
N ASP A 635 19.41 39.32 2.16
CA ASP A 635 19.05 39.80 0.82
C ASP A 635 17.69 39.27 0.36
N ARG A 636 17.30 38.07 0.82
CA ARG A 636 16.05 37.40 0.40
C ARG A 636 14.90 37.55 1.39
N TYR A 637 15.18 37.57 2.69
CA TYR A 637 14.17 37.47 3.75
C TYR A 637 14.38 38.46 4.92
N GLY A 638 15.23 39.48 4.77
CA GLY A 638 15.63 40.39 5.86
C GLY A 638 14.47 41.07 6.60
N ASP A 639 13.34 41.30 5.92
CA ASP A 639 12.14 41.96 6.48
C ASP A 639 11.09 40.98 7.06
N ARG A 640 11.40 39.68 7.08
CA ARG A 640 10.44 38.61 7.45
C ARG A 640 10.86 37.92 8.75
N PRO A 641 9.92 37.47 9.61
CA PRO A 641 10.25 36.69 10.79
C PRO A 641 10.88 35.35 10.40
N LEU A 642 12.04 35.03 10.96
CA LEU A 642 12.80 33.83 10.61
C LEU A 642 12.71 32.76 11.71
N LEU A 643 12.35 31.53 11.32
CA LEU A 643 12.50 30.32 12.14
C LEU A 643 13.62 29.48 11.54
N LEU A 644 14.64 29.14 12.33
CA LEU A 644 15.77 28.35 11.86
C LEU A 644 15.67 26.91 12.37
N CYS A 645 15.90 25.91 11.53
CA CYS A 645 15.79 24.50 11.90
C CYS A 645 16.99 23.68 11.41
N GLY A 646 17.54 22.84 12.30
CA GLY A 646 18.66 21.96 11.94
C GLY A 646 18.75 20.69 12.77
N LEU A 647 19.03 19.57 12.10
CA LEU A 647 19.31 18.25 12.66
C LEU A 647 20.80 18.08 12.97
N CYS A 648 21.12 17.49 14.11
CA CYS A 648 22.48 17.16 14.50
C CYS A 648 23.44 18.37 14.46
N VAL A 649 24.46 18.33 13.59
CA VAL A 649 25.43 19.42 13.44
C VAL A 649 24.81 20.66 12.80
N ASP A 650 23.74 20.50 12.02
CA ASP A 650 23.07 21.59 11.32
C ASP A 650 22.33 22.50 12.31
N GLY A 651 21.90 21.98 13.47
CA GLY A 651 21.37 22.81 14.56
C GLY A 651 22.41 23.78 15.13
N ARG A 652 23.71 23.47 15.02
CA ARG A 652 24.81 24.40 15.40
C ARG A 652 24.98 25.52 14.38
N VAL A 653 24.77 25.21 13.10
CA VAL A 653 24.77 26.19 12.01
C VAL A 653 23.58 27.13 12.20
N ALA A 654 22.38 26.59 12.42
CA ALA A 654 21.16 27.35 12.70
C ALA A 654 21.33 28.29 13.90
N LEU A 655 21.87 27.81 15.02
CA LEU A 655 22.12 28.66 16.20
C LEU A 655 23.14 29.77 15.93
N ARG A 656 24.23 29.48 15.20
CA ARG A 656 25.23 30.52 14.89
C ARG A 656 24.68 31.56 13.91
N LEU A 657 23.88 31.11 12.93
CA LEU A 657 23.19 31.98 11.98
C LEU A 657 22.22 32.92 12.71
N ALA A 658 21.44 32.40 13.67
CA ALA A 658 20.56 33.21 14.52
C ALA A 658 21.31 34.33 15.26
N GLN A 659 22.47 34.01 15.87
CA GLN A 659 23.28 34.99 16.59
C GLN A 659 23.78 36.12 15.69
N THR A 660 24.16 35.80 14.45
CA THR A 660 24.65 36.80 13.49
C THR A 660 23.50 37.65 12.95
N LEU A 661 22.34 37.05 12.65
CA LEU A 661 21.13 37.75 12.22
C LEU A 661 20.61 38.71 13.30
N GLN A 662 20.54 38.27 14.56
CA GLN A 662 20.10 39.10 15.68
C GLN A 662 21.07 40.26 15.97
N ALA A 663 22.38 40.02 15.86
CA ALA A 663 23.38 41.09 15.98
C ALA A 663 23.27 42.14 14.85
N GLY A 664 22.78 41.73 13.68
CA GLY A 664 22.49 42.60 12.54
C GLY A 664 21.12 43.30 12.61
N GLY A 665 20.33 43.10 13.67
CA GLY A 665 19.02 43.72 13.87
C GLY A 665 17.84 42.97 13.26
N SER A 666 18.03 41.75 12.71
CA SER A 666 16.95 40.96 12.12
C SER A 666 16.10 40.22 13.14
N GLN A 667 14.82 40.02 12.82
CA GLN A 667 13.86 39.35 13.69
C GLN A 667 13.96 37.82 13.55
N VAL A 668 14.75 37.18 14.42
CA VAL A 668 14.78 35.71 14.57
C VAL A 668 13.73 35.32 15.60
N ALA A 669 12.70 34.61 15.16
CA ALA A 669 11.57 34.23 16.02
C ALA A 669 11.89 33.00 16.88
N SER A 670 12.55 31.98 16.33
CA SER A 670 12.91 30.77 17.08
C SER A 670 14.01 29.97 16.38
N VAL A 671 14.80 29.23 17.16
CA VAL A 671 15.75 28.22 16.66
C VAL A 671 15.30 26.82 17.11
N ALA A 672 15.05 25.92 16.16
CA ALA A 672 14.74 24.52 16.39
C ALA A 672 15.99 23.66 16.20
N MET A 673 16.40 22.99 17.26
CA MET A 673 17.62 22.18 17.32
C MET A 673 17.23 20.72 17.55
N ILE A 674 17.43 19.86 16.56
CA ILE A 674 17.01 18.46 16.62
C ILE A 674 18.21 17.58 16.91
N ASP A 675 18.17 16.89 18.05
CA ASP A 675 19.23 16.03 18.59
C ASP A 675 20.64 16.65 18.45
N THR A 676 20.73 17.95 18.74
CA THR A 676 21.92 18.76 18.51
C THR A 676 22.74 18.85 19.79
N TRP A 677 23.92 18.24 19.79
CA TRP A 677 24.81 18.25 20.94
C TRP A 677 25.70 19.50 20.98
N ALA A 678 25.95 20.05 22.17
CA ALA A 678 26.91 21.13 22.33
C ALA A 678 28.35 20.67 22.00
N PRO A 679 29.22 21.54 21.46
CA PRO A 679 30.60 21.18 21.18
C PRO A 679 31.32 20.62 22.42
N GLY A 680 31.82 19.38 22.31
CA GLY A 680 32.57 18.73 23.39
C GLY A 680 31.73 17.99 24.44
N ALA A 681 30.40 18.08 24.43
CA ALA A 681 29.51 17.44 25.43
C ALA A 681 29.61 15.91 25.48
N VAL A 682 29.94 15.26 24.36
CA VAL A 682 30.15 13.81 24.26
C VAL A 682 31.35 13.31 25.10
N LYS A 683 32.30 14.20 25.47
CA LYS A 683 33.45 13.86 26.33
C LYS A 683 33.08 13.60 27.80
N ALA A 684 31.87 13.92 28.23
CA ALA A 684 31.38 13.69 29.60
C ALA A 684 31.11 12.21 29.93
N PHE A 685 31.14 11.32 28.93
CA PHE A 685 30.96 9.88 29.10
C PHE A 685 32.28 9.13 29.04
N SER A 686 32.51 8.20 29.99
CA SER A 686 33.75 7.42 30.03
C SER A 686 33.94 6.62 28.72
N GLY A 687 35.17 6.55 28.21
CA GLY A 687 35.48 5.82 26.97
C GLY A 687 35.05 4.35 26.98
N MET A 688 34.98 3.73 28.17
CA MET A 688 34.48 2.37 28.36
C MET A 688 32.95 2.26 28.22
N ALA A 689 32.17 3.26 28.64
CA ALA A 689 30.71 3.25 28.48
C ALA A 689 30.28 3.41 27.02
N LEU A 690 30.96 4.31 26.28
CA LEU A 690 30.73 4.52 24.84
C LEU A 690 31.13 3.29 24.01
N MET A 691 32.23 2.62 24.38
CA MET A 691 32.63 1.36 23.76
C MET A 691 31.63 0.24 24.07
N ARG A 692 31.24 0.06 25.33
CA ARG A 692 30.33 -1.02 25.76
C ARG A 692 28.98 -0.96 25.05
N ASP A 693 28.45 0.24 24.80
CA ASP A 693 27.15 0.40 24.13
C ASP A 693 27.23 0.23 22.61
N ARG A 694 28.29 0.75 21.97
CA ARG A 694 28.63 0.41 20.57
C ARG A 694 28.82 -1.09 20.38
N TRP A 695 29.46 -1.76 21.34
CA TRP A 695 29.62 -3.21 21.34
C TRP A 695 28.31 -3.92 21.61
N ARG A 696 27.43 -3.44 22.50
CA ARG A 696 26.08 -4.01 22.73
C ARG A 696 25.20 -3.96 21.48
N ILE A 697 25.22 -2.83 20.77
CA ILE A 697 24.48 -2.62 19.52
C ILE A 697 25.04 -3.53 18.42
N ARG A 698 26.37 -3.61 18.30
CA ARG A 698 27.03 -4.53 17.36
C ARG A 698 26.81 -6.00 17.72
N LEU A 699 26.78 -6.36 18.99
CA LEU A 699 26.54 -7.72 19.48
C LEU A 699 25.09 -8.14 19.30
N ARG A 700 24.10 -7.26 19.52
CA ARG A 700 22.69 -7.53 19.18
C ARG A 700 22.51 -7.79 17.69
N ARG A 701 23.10 -6.92 16.85
CA ARG A 701 23.05 -7.04 15.39
C ARG A 701 23.78 -8.30 14.91
N LEU A 702 24.96 -8.58 15.45
CA LEU A 702 25.73 -9.79 15.12
C LEU A 702 25.03 -11.08 15.60
N ARG A 703 24.39 -11.08 16.77
CA ARG A 703 23.63 -12.24 17.28
C ARG A 703 22.40 -12.54 16.44
N TYR A 704 21.76 -11.50 15.91
CA TYR A 704 20.67 -11.61 14.93
C TYR A 704 21.15 -12.26 13.62
N TYR A 705 22.24 -11.74 13.03
CA TYR A 705 22.79 -12.30 11.79
C TYR A 705 23.45 -13.68 11.96
N LEU A 706 24.06 -13.97 13.12
CA LEU A 706 24.54 -15.32 13.43
C LEU A 706 23.39 -16.31 13.62
N GLY A 707 22.23 -15.86 14.11
CA GLY A 707 20.99 -16.66 14.16
C GLY A 707 20.46 -17.01 12.77
N LEU A 708 20.45 -16.03 11.85
CA LEU A 708 20.11 -16.26 10.43
C LEU A 708 21.14 -17.19 9.74
N ARG A 709 22.44 -17.02 10.02
CA ARG A 709 23.49 -17.89 9.48
C ARG A 709 23.41 -19.32 9.99
N ALA A 710 23.09 -19.53 11.27
CA ALA A 710 22.94 -20.85 11.89
C ALA A 710 21.74 -21.64 11.34
N ARG A 711 20.73 -20.93 10.81
CA ARG A 711 19.58 -21.51 10.11
C ARG A 711 19.83 -21.74 8.61
N GLY A 712 20.92 -21.17 8.07
CA GLY A 712 21.32 -21.33 6.67
C GLY A 712 20.91 -20.17 5.75
N ASP A 713 20.14 -19.21 6.26
CA ASP A 713 19.41 -18.18 5.51
C ASP A 713 20.30 -17.12 4.84
N ILE A 714 21.55 -16.98 5.30
CA ILE A 714 22.51 -16.00 4.76
C ILE A 714 23.92 -16.58 4.74
N MET A 715 24.80 -16.09 3.87
CA MET A 715 26.20 -16.55 3.80
C MET A 715 27.09 -15.72 4.74
N TRP A 716 28.29 -16.24 5.04
CA TRP A 716 29.24 -15.53 5.88
C TRP A 716 29.60 -14.14 5.33
N ARG A 717 29.59 -13.95 4.00
CA ARG A 717 29.83 -12.64 3.36
C ARG A 717 28.81 -11.57 3.79
N ASP A 718 27.56 -11.96 4.02
CA ASP A 718 26.45 -11.06 4.36
C ASP A 718 26.48 -10.68 5.85
N VAL A 719 26.99 -11.60 6.69
CA VAL A 719 27.31 -11.30 8.10
C VAL A 719 28.49 -10.31 8.18
N PHE A 720 29.48 -10.46 7.29
CA PHE A 720 30.69 -9.64 7.27
C PHE A 720 30.49 -8.23 6.66
N SER A 721 29.53 -8.03 5.76
CA SER A 721 29.23 -6.72 5.14
C SER A 721 28.61 -5.69 6.10
N GLN A 722 28.14 -6.12 7.27
CA GLN A 722 27.54 -5.28 8.31
C GLN A 722 28.56 -4.46 9.13
N ASN A 723 29.85 -4.72 8.95
CA ASN A 723 30.92 -3.97 9.59
C ASN A 723 31.59 -3.05 8.57
N SER A 724 31.52 -1.73 8.78
CA SER A 724 32.03 -0.71 7.84
C SER A 724 33.52 -0.88 7.48
N PHE A 725 34.33 -1.44 8.38
CA PHE A 725 35.73 -1.77 8.12
C PHE A 725 35.85 -2.96 7.15
N VAL A 726 35.09 -4.02 7.38
CA VAL A 726 35.10 -5.25 6.57
C VAL A 726 34.44 -5.01 5.21
N ALA A 727 33.34 -4.25 5.17
CA ALA A 727 32.69 -3.79 3.95
C ALA A 727 33.60 -2.89 3.09
N GLY A 728 34.49 -2.10 3.72
CA GLY A 728 35.52 -1.32 3.03
C GLY A 728 36.59 -2.19 2.38
N VAL A 729 37.01 -3.27 3.05
CA VAL A 729 37.95 -4.27 2.50
C VAL A 729 37.29 -5.06 1.36
N LEU A 730 36.04 -5.51 1.56
CA LEU A 730 35.27 -6.25 0.56
C LEU A 730 34.95 -5.41 -0.70
N ARG A 731 34.71 -4.10 -0.57
CA ARG A 731 34.58 -3.18 -1.72
C ARG A 731 35.89 -3.00 -2.48
N LYS A 732 37.03 -2.91 -1.79
CA LYS A 732 38.36 -2.85 -2.44
C LYS A 732 38.70 -4.14 -3.20
N LEU A 733 38.12 -5.26 -2.79
CA LEU A 733 38.24 -6.55 -3.46
C LEU A 733 37.15 -6.77 -4.54
N GLY A 734 36.26 -5.80 -4.79
CA GLY A 734 35.26 -5.85 -5.86
C GLY A 734 33.97 -6.62 -5.53
N LEU A 735 33.70 -6.92 -4.25
CA LEU A 735 32.59 -7.79 -3.82
C LEU A 735 31.31 -7.04 -3.40
N LEU A 736 31.24 -5.71 -3.57
CA LEU A 736 30.11 -4.83 -3.19
C LEU A 736 30.04 -3.59 -4.12
N ALA A 737 28.83 -3.09 -4.40
CA ALA A 737 28.58 -1.92 -5.28
C ALA A 737 29.07 -0.57 -4.68
N LYS A 738 29.31 0.44 -5.55
CA LYS A 738 29.78 1.80 -5.19
C LYS A 738 28.59 2.73 -4.85
N ARG A 739 28.78 3.67 -3.90
CA ARG A 739 27.78 4.69 -3.51
C ARG A 739 27.63 5.80 -4.55
N GLY A 740 26.47 6.47 -4.55
CA GLY A 740 26.14 7.62 -5.41
C GLY A 740 26.79 8.94 -4.95
N GLU A 741 26.92 9.91 -5.86
CA GLU A 741 27.69 11.14 -5.62
C GLU A 741 27.05 12.13 -4.64
N ILE A 742 25.70 12.21 -4.58
CA ILE A 742 24.96 13.12 -3.69
C ILE A 742 25.07 12.66 -2.23
N GLU A 743 24.91 11.36 -1.98
CA GLU A 743 25.11 10.76 -0.64
C GLU A 743 26.54 11.01 -0.13
N MET A 744 27.53 10.88 -1.02
CA MET A 744 28.92 11.18 -0.69
C MET A 744 29.16 12.65 -0.38
N LEU A 745 28.44 13.58 -1.05
CA LEU A 745 28.55 15.01 -0.79
C LEU A 745 27.94 15.38 0.57
N VAL A 746 26.77 14.83 0.92
CA VAL A 746 26.08 15.07 2.20
C VAL A 746 26.92 14.57 3.37
N ASP A 747 27.41 13.32 3.30
CA ASP A 747 28.31 12.74 4.32
C ASP A 747 29.56 13.62 4.51
N ALA A 748 30.16 14.08 3.41
CA ALA A 748 31.37 14.90 3.45
C ALA A 748 31.12 16.33 3.99
N THR A 749 29.94 16.91 3.76
CA THR A 749 29.54 18.22 4.32
C THR A 749 29.32 18.12 5.83
N VAL A 750 28.64 17.08 6.30
CA VAL A 750 28.44 16.80 7.73
C VAL A 750 29.79 16.62 8.43
N ASP A 751 30.70 15.82 7.87
CA ASP A 751 32.05 15.63 8.41
C ASP A 751 32.84 16.94 8.51
N CYS A 752 32.72 17.80 7.48
CA CYS A 752 33.36 19.11 7.45
C CYS A 752 32.84 20.00 8.61
N LEU A 753 31.52 20.14 8.74
CA LEU A 753 30.89 20.97 9.78
C LEU A 753 31.15 20.43 11.19
N VAL A 754 31.15 19.11 11.38
CA VAL A 754 31.49 18.49 12.67
C VAL A 754 32.94 18.80 13.04
N SER A 755 33.86 18.73 12.08
CA SER A 755 35.27 19.03 12.31
C SER A 755 35.51 20.48 12.71
N GLN A 756 34.87 21.44 12.02
CA GLN A 756 35.02 22.87 12.28
C GLN A 756 34.36 23.30 13.59
N THR A 757 33.24 22.67 13.97
CA THR A 757 32.52 23.00 15.21
C THR A 757 33.04 22.27 16.44
N ARG A 758 33.94 21.29 16.30
CA ARG A 758 34.38 20.38 17.39
C ARG A 758 34.95 21.09 18.62
N ARG A 759 35.64 22.21 18.43
CA ARG A 759 36.24 23.03 19.51
C ARG A 759 35.69 24.45 19.54
N TYR A 760 34.57 24.67 18.84
CA TYR A 760 33.98 25.98 18.70
C TYR A 760 33.24 26.39 19.97
N SER A 761 33.44 27.64 20.42
CA SER A 761 32.81 28.16 21.62
C SER A 761 31.66 29.11 21.27
N PHE A 762 30.43 28.63 21.45
CA PHE A 762 29.24 29.46 21.26
C PHE A 762 29.11 30.53 22.34
N LYS A 763 28.75 31.76 21.93
CA LYS A 763 28.28 32.81 22.85
C LYS A 763 26.88 32.43 23.38
N PRO A 764 26.46 32.93 24.55
CA PRO A 764 25.07 32.76 25.00
C PRO A 764 24.08 33.32 23.98
N TYR A 765 22.96 32.63 23.80
CA TYR A 765 21.85 33.07 22.97
C TYR A 765 20.64 33.31 23.88
N ASP A 766 20.01 34.48 23.74
CA ASP A 766 18.88 34.94 24.55
C ASP A 766 17.53 34.83 23.81
N GLY A 767 17.53 34.49 22.52
CA GLY A 767 16.33 34.22 21.74
C GLY A 767 15.72 32.84 22.00
N GLU A 768 14.52 32.62 21.47
CA GLU A 768 13.74 31.40 21.74
C GLU A 768 14.37 30.15 21.08
N VAL A 769 14.49 29.06 21.84
CA VAL A 769 15.03 27.78 21.36
C VAL A 769 14.09 26.61 21.71
N ALA A 770 13.80 25.79 20.70
CA ALA A 770 13.13 24.50 20.85
C ALA A 770 14.15 23.38 20.64
N LEU A 771 14.44 22.62 21.69
CA LEU A 771 15.41 21.52 21.66
C LEU A 771 14.68 20.18 21.61
N PHE A 772 14.91 19.39 20.56
CA PHE A 772 14.32 18.06 20.42
C PHE A 772 15.37 16.98 20.77
N VAL A 773 15.02 16.02 21.63
CA VAL A 773 15.95 15.00 22.14
C VAL A 773 15.42 13.59 21.84
N THR A 774 16.21 12.76 21.13
CA THR A 774 15.79 11.41 20.74
C THR A 774 15.92 10.40 21.88
N SER A 775 14.96 9.47 22.00
CA SER A 775 14.84 8.53 23.13
C SER A 775 15.74 7.28 23.06
N SER A 776 16.41 7.01 21.93
CA SER A 776 17.20 5.79 21.71
C SER A 776 18.68 5.87 22.12
N GLN A 777 19.15 7.00 22.65
CA GLN A 777 20.50 7.10 23.21
C GLN A 777 20.43 6.82 24.71
N GLY A 778 21.07 5.74 25.18
CA GLY A 778 21.27 5.45 26.61
C GLY A 778 22.20 6.45 27.35
N LEU A 779 22.29 7.67 26.85
CA LEU A 779 23.21 8.74 27.25
C LEU A 779 22.50 10.10 27.12
N VAL A 780 21.35 10.31 27.76
CA VAL A 780 20.89 11.69 28.01
C VAL A 780 21.79 12.27 29.11
N PRO A 781 22.58 13.33 28.85
CA PRO A 781 23.41 13.94 29.88
C PRO A 781 22.54 14.45 31.03
N ARG A 782 23.07 14.47 32.26
CA ARG A 782 22.33 14.85 33.48
C ARG A 782 21.71 16.25 33.42
N ASP A 783 22.19 17.09 32.50
CA ASP A 783 21.67 18.43 32.29
C ASP A 783 20.36 18.49 31.48
N GLY A 784 19.94 17.38 30.84
CA GLY A 784 18.70 17.31 30.08
C GLY A 784 18.67 18.14 28.79
N VAL A 785 19.78 18.81 28.45
CA VAL A 785 19.87 19.76 27.32
C VAL A 785 21.11 19.51 26.44
N LEU A 786 21.58 18.27 26.35
CA LEU A 786 22.65 17.83 25.43
C LEU A 786 23.95 18.66 25.54
N GLY A 787 24.31 19.13 26.74
CA GLY A 787 25.52 19.93 26.99
C GLY A 787 25.37 21.44 26.79
N TRP A 788 24.16 21.94 26.54
CA TRP A 788 23.91 23.36 26.25
C TRP A 788 23.66 24.25 27.49
N SER A 789 23.85 23.72 28.71
CA SER A 789 23.63 24.47 29.95
C SER A 789 24.43 25.78 29.99
N GLY A 790 23.75 26.89 30.31
CA GLY A 790 24.35 28.21 30.41
C GLY A 790 24.70 28.88 29.06
N LYS A 791 24.35 28.24 27.93
CA LYS A 791 24.48 28.80 26.58
C LYS A 791 23.14 29.07 25.90
N LEU A 792 22.09 28.38 26.32
CA LEU A 792 20.70 28.61 25.93
C LEU A 792 19.93 29.33 27.06
N PRO A 793 18.74 29.88 26.79
CA PRO A 793 17.87 30.46 27.81
C PRO A 793 17.57 29.47 28.95
N ARG A 794 17.29 30.00 30.15
CA ARG A 794 17.02 29.17 31.34
C ARG A 794 15.72 28.36 31.24
N ASP A 795 14.82 28.80 30.38
CA ASP A 795 13.48 28.28 30.10
C ASP A 795 13.40 27.59 28.72
N VAL A 796 14.53 27.10 28.20
CA VAL A 796 14.57 26.35 26.93
C VAL A 796 13.56 25.20 26.93
N ALA A 797 12.71 25.15 25.90
CA ALA A 797 11.71 24.09 25.76
C ALA A 797 12.38 22.82 25.21
N VAL A 798 12.35 21.74 25.98
CA VAL A 798 12.91 20.43 25.60
C VAL A 798 11.79 19.47 25.26
N TYR A 799 11.79 18.94 24.03
CA TYR A 799 10.78 18.03 23.52
C TYR A 799 11.39 16.63 23.31
N PRO A 800 10.90 15.59 24.01
CA PRO A 800 11.32 14.22 23.72
C PRO A 800 10.75 13.76 22.38
N VAL A 801 11.58 13.10 21.59
CA VAL A 801 11.25 12.60 20.26
C VAL A 801 11.51 11.09 20.21
N ASN A 802 10.52 10.33 19.75
CA ASN A 802 10.64 8.88 19.62
C ASN A 802 11.46 8.54 18.36
N GLY A 803 12.42 7.63 18.49
CA GLY A 803 13.21 7.13 17.37
C GLY A 803 14.72 7.26 17.55
N TRP A 804 15.45 6.95 16.47
CA TRP A 804 16.90 7.10 16.41
C TRP A 804 17.33 8.42 15.79
N HIS A 805 18.59 8.80 16.00
CA HIS A 805 19.17 10.07 15.56
C HIS A 805 18.94 10.36 14.07
N GLY A 806 19.10 9.33 13.21
CA GLY A 806 18.84 9.43 11.77
C GLY A 806 17.35 9.46 11.40
N ASP A 807 16.47 9.10 12.34
CA ASP A 807 15.02 9.00 12.15
C ASP A 807 14.27 10.15 12.82
N ALA A 808 14.96 11.14 13.41
CA ALA A 808 14.30 12.20 14.19
C ALA A 808 13.39 13.12 13.34
N LEU A 809 13.63 13.16 12.02
CA LEU A 809 12.84 13.87 11.02
C LEU A 809 12.06 12.91 10.09
N THR A 810 11.99 11.62 10.43
CA THR A 810 11.21 10.62 9.69
C THR A 810 10.29 9.84 10.65
N ARG A 811 9.09 9.49 10.19
CA ARG A 811 8.11 8.63 10.91
C ARG A 811 7.84 9.07 12.37
N SER A 812 8.46 8.43 13.37
CA SER A 812 8.07 8.52 14.78
C SER A 812 8.43 9.83 15.49
N GLY A 813 9.34 10.62 14.92
CA GLY A 813 9.77 11.88 15.51
C GLY A 813 9.22 13.13 14.83
N PHE A 814 8.72 12.97 13.61
CA PHE A 814 8.36 14.06 12.71
C PHE A 814 7.18 14.89 13.24
N ASP A 815 6.09 14.24 13.68
CA ASP A 815 4.88 14.95 14.14
C ASP A 815 5.15 15.88 15.32
N ARG A 816 6.04 15.48 16.23
CA ARG A 816 6.43 16.30 17.38
C ARG A 816 7.23 17.52 16.94
N VAL A 817 8.16 17.34 16.00
CA VAL A 817 8.96 18.45 15.45
C VAL A 817 8.08 19.39 14.64
N PHE A 818 7.25 18.83 13.76
CA PHE A 818 6.31 19.56 12.92
C PHE A 818 5.31 20.36 13.75
N GLY A 819 4.57 19.73 14.67
CA GLY A 819 3.52 20.41 15.44
C GLY A 819 4.04 21.58 16.27
N VAL A 820 5.27 21.48 16.81
CA VAL A 820 5.90 22.60 17.53
C VAL A 820 6.29 23.74 16.57
N LEU A 821 6.81 23.42 15.39
CA LEU A 821 7.18 24.42 14.39
C LEU A 821 5.95 25.10 13.79
N GLU A 822 4.89 24.34 13.53
CA GLU A 822 3.63 24.82 12.97
C GLU A 822 2.91 25.77 13.94
N GLU A 823 2.79 25.40 15.21
CA GLU A 823 2.21 26.24 16.26
C GLU A 823 2.97 27.57 16.42
N LYS A 824 4.30 27.54 16.29
CA LYS A 824 5.13 28.76 16.31
C LYS A 824 4.84 29.66 15.12
N VAL A 825 4.70 29.08 13.92
CA VAL A 825 4.33 29.82 12.71
C VAL A 825 2.93 30.43 12.85
N LYS A 826 1.94 29.66 13.33
CA LYS A 826 0.57 30.14 13.58
C LYS A 826 0.56 31.34 14.52
N ARG A 827 1.35 31.32 15.60
CA ARG A 827 1.48 32.45 16.55
C ARG A 827 2.07 33.69 15.90
N LEU A 828 3.10 33.56 15.07
CA LEU A 828 3.72 34.69 14.38
C LEU A 828 2.78 35.32 13.36
N SER A 829 2.00 34.50 12.65
CA SER A 829 0.96 34.99 11.74
C SER A 829 -0.16 35.71 12.51
N ALA A 830 -0.60 35.18 13.66
CA ALA A 830 -1.66 35.78 14.48
C ALA A 830 -1.26 37.09 15.17
N GLN A 831 0.00 37.25 15.57
CA GLN A 831 0.51 38.50 16.17
C GLN A 831 0.59 39.67 15.18
N ARG A 832 0.53 39.40 13.86
CA ARG A 832 0.53 40.42 12.80
C ARG A 832 -0.87 40.80 12.30
N SER A 833 -1.89 39.98 12.57
CA SER A 833 -3.29 40.29 12.24
C SER A 833 -3.96 41.20 13.28
N ARG A 834 -3.24 41.58 14.34
CA ARG A 834 -3.61 42.56 15.36
C ARG A 834 -2.70 43.78 15.24
#